data_AF-A0A174SRW3-F1
#
_entry.id   AF-A0A174SRW3-F1
#
_cell.length_a   1.000
_cell.length_b   1.000
_cell.length_c   1.000
_cell.angle_alpha   90.00
_cell.angle_beta   90.00
_cell.angle_gamma   90.00
#
_symmetry.space_group_name_H-M   'P 1'
#
loop_
_entity.id
_entity.type
_entity.pdbx_description
1 polymer ?
#
loop_
_entity_poly.entity_id
_entity_poly.type
_entity_poly.pdbx_seq_one_letter_code
_entity_poly.pdbx_strand_id
1 'polypeptide(L)'
;MKRSRLWFLYPVTGLFMIAFSLWMGTWYAAVSLLLTVAMGIMLLDNRFSKKRDRLLAPAIKLIHSLESDDETRSCFEEGKAYYLAMERRSIIDTILGLLFIWASVLWAYERLLRPDGGAGVGAVVGFLIALILFLVFNFLFRVCWQRVLLHPLIRDIRPVSASVACLLEGIYGLSITRKRTVFMHNAAVGLYRSGRSEEALVLCRLARKMAGKHIGGLFLYLYSNTVAVCFRRLGEEAAAEREELRKELILEENPLLLKNRDIQWNLQAGRFRCMLKEGRLTDAEETGEDYLYSCNDDYHRLPVLELMAEVKEKLGKTEEASDIRKKLLTFSPENREVQNAMAYGPCTYSCEKLAVRDWTASAFRVIYAVVIAISLFMTAAKISGAEQLSDVPQTAPSEITGPMERTPEATQAPRPTAVPAPEDTEAPFIKDDSGKTIAEFTILYPEAWNGLYVEKQLEGGGILICQKKSYDLNGDGALFSITIFEDGAYVNEPDYEILGYDGSDVYVMKKPTDVTFYWENEQIRHEYINMQEDLSVIKSSFRILFDSAEYDGNEYIFPNSSAAALQESDLLNLSAKQLRIAKNEIYARHGRLFADAELQSYFNGCSWYRGRIEPDEFEEGLLSEQEKANISMIQSRQ
;
A
#
# COMPACT_ATOMS: atom_id res chain seq x y z
N MET A 1 -14.62 26.35 12.61
CA MET A 1 -13.79 25.17 12.94
C MET A 1 -12.48 25.55 13.65
N LYS A 2 -12.13 24.88 14.76
CA LYS A 2 -10.89 25.14 15.52
C LYS A 2 -9.75 24.24 14.98
N ARG A 3 -8.66 24.86 14.51
CA ARG A 3 -7.38 24.16 14.21
C ARG A 3 -6.81 23.49 15.46
N SER A 4 -5.84 22.59 15.27
CA SER A 4 -5.12 21.94 16.37
C SER A 4 -4.52 22.93 17.39
N ARG A 5 -4.57 22.63 18.69
CA ARG A 5 -3.89 23.47 19.70
C ARG A 5 -2.35 23.45 19.58
N LEU A 6 -1.76 22.56 18.78
CA LEU A 6 -0.31 22.46 18.60
C LEU A 6 0.32 23.66 17.88
N TRP A 7 -0.47 24.53 17.27
CA TRP A 7 0.04 25.77 16.66
C TRP A 7 0.77 26.69 17.65
N PHE A 8 0.49 26.59 18.96
CA PHE A 8 1.24 27.31 20.00
C PHE A 8 2.71 26.90 20.09
N LEU A 9 3.11 25.75 19.53
CA LEU A 9 4.51 25.34 19.53
C LEU A 9 5.39 26.28 18.68
N TYR A 10 4.90 26.84 17.58
CA TYR A 10 5.71 27.75 16.76
C TYR A 10 6.25 28.97 17.53
N PRO A 11 5.42 29.79 18.21
CA PRO A 11 5.94 30.90 19.01
C PRO A 11 6.75 30.42 20.23
N VAL A 12 6.39 29.30 20.85
CA VAL A 12 7.15 28.74 21.98
C VAL A 12 8.56 28.30 21.56
N THR A 13 8.69 27.59 20.44
CA THR A 13 9.97 27.18 19.87
C THR A 13 10.80 28.40 19.45
N GLY A 14 10.18 29.41 18.85
CA GLY A 14 10.87 30.66 18.50
C GLY A 14 11.44 31.40 19.71
N LEU A 15 10.63 31.56 20.77
CA LEU A 15 11.08 32.16 22.04
C LEU A 15 12.22 31.35 22.67
N PHE A 16 12.12 30.02 22.66
CA PHE A 16 13.18 29.14 23.14
C PHE A 16 14.49 29.34 22.36
N MET A 17 14.43 29.32 21.03
CA MET A 17 15.60 29.54 20.17
C MET A 17 16.26 30.89 20.46
N ILE A 18 15.48 31.97 20.57
CA ILE A 18 15.98 33.32 20.86
C ILE A 18 16.63 33.35 22.24
N ALA A 19 15.95 32.87 23.28
CA ALA A 19 16.47 32.86 24.66
C ALA A 19 17.78 32.07 24.79
N PHE A 20 17.85 30.89 24.17
CA PHE A 20 19.10 30.10 24.13
C PHE A 20 20.21 30.82 23.37
N SER A 21 19.87 31.54 22.30
CA SER A 21 20.88 32.17 21.45
C SER A 21 21.49 33.44 22.05
N LEU A 22 20.78 34.12 22.95
CA LEU A 22 21.32 35.27 23.69
C LEU A 22 22.57 34.89 24.52
N TRP A 23 22.68 33.63 24.93
CA TRP A 23 23.83 33.07 25.63
C TRP A 23 25.04 32.80 24.72
N MET A 24 24.82 32.62 23.43
CA MET A 24 25.86 32.27 22.44
C MET A 24 26.37 33.49 21.66
N GLY A 25 25.68 34.63 21.75
CA GLY A 25 26.07 35.89 21.13
C GLY A 25 24.99 36.52 20.25
N THR A 26 25.14 37.81 19.99
CA THR A 26 24.15 38.64 19.27
C THR A 26 23.88 38.19 17.83
N TRP A 27 24.89 37.64 17.14
CA TRP A 27 24.74 37.16 15.76
C TRP A 27 23.86 35.89 15.67
N TYR A 28 24.01 34.95 16.61
CA TYR A 28 23.20 33.72 16.62
C TYR A 28 21.76 34.01 17.08
N ALA A 29 21.59 35.00 17.97
CA ALA A 29 20.27 35.53 18.32
C ALA A 29 19.55 36.13 17.09
N ALA A 30 20.27 36.77 16.17
CA ALA A 30 19.71 37.28 14.92
C ALA A 30 19.22 36.14 13.99
N VAL A 31 19.96 35.03 13.88
CA VAL A 31 19.53 33.83 13.14
C VAL A 31 18.24 33.25 13.73
N SER A 32 18.17 33.14 15.06
CA SER A 32 16.99 32.67 15.78
C SER A 32 15.78 33.56 15.59
N LEU A 33 15.99 34.88 15.59
CA LEU A 33 14.94 35.85 15.28
C LEU A 33 14.45 35.68 13.84
N LEU A 34 15.35 35.51 12.87
CA LEU A 34 15.01 35.29 11.45
C LEU A 34 14.16 34.04 11.25
N LEU A 35 14.55 32.90 11.85
CA LEU A 35 13.77 31.66 11.79
C LEU A 35 12.42 31.81 12.49
N THR A 36 12.36 32.56 13.59
CA THR A 36 11.11 32.85 14.30
C THR A 36 10.17 33.71 13.47
N VAL A 37 10.70 34.73 12.79
CA VAL A 37 9.95 35.57 11.85
C VAL A 37 9.46 34.73 10.66
N ALA A 38 10.30 33.84 10.11
CA ALA A 38 9.90 32.94 9.04
C ALA A 38 8.73 32.02 9.45
N MET A 39 8.78 31.44 10.66
CA MET A 39 7.64 30.71 11.24
C MET A 39 6.40 31.58 11.37
N GLY A 40 6.57 32.82 11.86
CA GLY A 40 5.49 33.82 11.96
C GLY A 40 4.84 34.12 10.60
N ILE A 41 5.64 34.27 9.54
CA ILE A 41 5.15 34.49 8.18
C ILE A 41 4.38 33.27 7.68
N MET A 42 4.90 32.05 7.86
CA MET A 42 4.17 30.82 7.49
C MET A 42 2.80 30.71 8.21
N LEU A 43 2.72 31.19 9.45
CA LEU A 43 1.49 31.26 10.23
C LEU A 43 0.50 32.33 9.77
N LEU A 44 1.02 33.47 9.31
CA LEU A 44 0.26 34.68 8.95
C LEU A 44 -0.25 34.64 7.51
N ASP A 45 0.60 34.21 6.56
CA ASP A 45 0.23 34.01 5.15
C ASP A 45 -0.92 33.01 5.03
N ASN A 46 -0.98 32.08 5.99
CA ASN A 46 -2.05 31.10 6.06
C ASN A 46 -3.34 31.60 6.76
N ARG A 47 -3.37 32.80 7.36
CA ARG A 47 -4.50 33.30 8.17
C ARG A 47 -5.23 34.52 7.61
N PHE A 48 -4.61 35.38 6.79
CA PHE A 48 -5.17 36.72 6.54
C PHE A 48 -5.20 37.17 5.07
N SER A 49 -5.12 36.26 4.11
CA SER A 49 -5.24 36.63 2.70
C SER A 49 -6.71 36.77 2.29
N LYS A 50 -7.27 37.98 2.36
CA LYS A 50 -8.64 38.29 1.85
C LYS A 50 -8.86 37.81 0.41
N LYS A 51 -7.83 37.87 -0.44
CA LYS A 51 -7.87 37.38 -1.82
C LYS A 51 -8.05 35.86 -1.88
N ARG A 52 -7.34 35.13 -1.03
CA ARG A 52 -7.45 33.68 -0.91
C ARG A 52 -8.80 33.26 -0.32
N ASP A 53 -9.28 33.94 0.71
CA ASP A 53 -10.55 33.59 1.34
C ASP A 53 -11.72 33.79 0.36
N ARG A 54 -11.66 34.83 -0.51
CA ARG A 54 -12.58 34.98 -1.64
C ARG A 54 -12.46 33.86 -2.68
N LEU A 55 -11.23 33.41 -2.98
CA LEU A 55 -11.01 32.29 -3.91
C LEU A 55 -11.58 30.98 -3.35
N LEU A 56 -11.38 30.72 -2.06
CA LEU A 56 -11.80 29.50 -1.36
C LEU A 56 -13.24 29.56 -0.85
N ALA A 57 -13.95 30.67 -1.01
CA ALA A 57 -15.32 30.84 -0.53
C ALA A 57 -16.27 29.69 -0.94
N PRO A 58 -16.21 29.12 -2.16
CA PRO A 58 -17.04 27.97 -2.52
C PRO A 58 -16.74 26.72 -1.66
N ALA A 59 -15.46 26.42 -1.45
CA ALA A 59 -15.03 25.30 -0.60
C ALA A 59 -15.40 25.52 0.88
N ILE A 60 -15.27 26.76 1.37
CA ILE A 60 -15.65 27.13 2.74
C ILE A 60 -17.16 27.00 2.93
N LYS A 61 -17.97 27.39 1.95
CA LYS A 61 -19.43 27.20 2.02
C LYS A 61 -19.77 25.72 2.06
N LEU A 62 -19.13 24.93 1.19
CA LEU A 62 -19.36 23.49 1.07
C LEU A 62 -19.00 22.73 2.35
N ILE A 63 -17.86 23.00 2.96
CA ILE A 63 -17.45 22.31 4.19
C ILE A 63 -18.41 22.59 5.37
N HIS A 64 -18.98 23.80 5.45
CA HIS A 64 -20.01 24.09 6.47
C HIS A 64 -21.33 23.38 6.15
N SER A 65 -21.68 23.24 4.87
CA SER A 65 -22.86 22.46 4.45
C SER A 65 -22.73 21.00 4.90
N LEU A 66 -21.57 20.39 4.68
CA LEU A 66 -21.22 19.04 5.15
C LEU A 66 -21.24 18.92 6.69
N GLU A 67 -20.79 19.94 7.41
CA GLU A 67 -20.82 19.94 8.88
C GLU A 67 -22.26 19.99 9.44
N SER A 68 -23.16 20.68 8.73
CA SER A 68 -24.56 20.90 9.15
C SER A 68 -25.55 19.83 8.68
N ASP A 69 -25.16 18.99 7.73
CA ASP A 69 -26.01 17.97 7.12
C ASP A 69 -25.98 16.68 7.97
N ASP A 70 -27.14 16.28 8.50
CA ASP A 70 -27.26 15.15 9.43
C ASP A 70 -26.79 13.82 8.82
N GLU A 71 -26.95 13.63 7.50
CA GLU A 71 -26.49 12.42 6.81
C GLU A 71 -24.95 12.32 6.76
N THR A 72 -24.27 13.46 6.64
CA THR A 72 -22.81 13.49 6.45
C THR A 72 -22.05 13.81 7.73
N ARG A 73 -22.74 14.17 8.81
CA ARG A 73 -22.15 14.62 10.08
C ARG A 73 -21.19 13.61 10.71
N SER A 74 -21.51 12.32 10.66
CA SER A 74 -20.62 11.27 11.19
C SER A 74 -19.32 11.21 10.39
N CYS A 75 -19.43 11.10 9.07
CA CYS A 75 -18.29 11.09 8.14
C CYS A 75 -17.47 12.39 8.24
N PHE A 76 -18.12 13.51 8.53
CA PHE A 76 -17.46 14.78 8.74
C PHE A 76 -16.53 14.75 9.96
N GLU A 77 -17.02 14.28 11.12
CA GLU A 77 -16.19 14.19 12.31
C GLU A 77 -15.04 13.18 12.14
N GLU A 78 -15.26 12.09 11.40
CA GLU A 78 -14.19 11.16 11.00
C GLU A 78 -13.13 11.87 10.15
N GLY A 79 -13.51 12.45 9.00
CA GLY A 79 -12.58 13.14 8.11
C GLY A 79 -11.84 14.29 8.79
N LYS A 80 -12.51 15.00 9.71
CA LYS A 80 -11.92 16.04 10.55
C LYS A 80 -10.89 15.49 11.54
N ALA A 81 -11.12 14.32 12.13
CA ALA A 81 -10.14 13.68 13.02
C ALA A 81 -8.85 13.34 12.25
N TYR A 82 -8.97 12.82 11.03
CA TYR A 82 -7.83 12.55 10.13
C TYR A 82 -7.08 13.82 9.74
N TYR A 83 -7.82 14.87 9.32
CA TYR A 83 -7.23 16.18 9.04
C TYR A 83 -6.45 16.71 10.25
N LEU A 84 -7.04 16.66 11.45
CA LEU A 84 -6.38 17.16 12.65
C LEU A 84 -5.11 16.36 12.99
N ALA A 85 -5.10 15.03 12.78
CA ALA A 85 -3.90 14.22 12.95
C ALA A 85 -2.80 14.60 11.95
N MET A 86 -3.16 14.77 10.68
CA MET A 86 -2.26 15.22 9.62
C MET A 86 -1.70 16.62 9.90
N GLU A 87 -2.54 17.56 10.34
CA GLU A 87 -2.14 18.92 10.71
C GLU A 87 -1.13 18.89 11.87
N ARG A 88 -1.43 18.12 12.94
CA ARG A 88 -0.52 17.96 14.09
C ARG A 88 0.84 17.46 13.68
N ARG A 89 0.89 16.44 12.82
CA ARG A 89 2.14 15.87 12.32
C ARG A 89 2.91 16.87 11.47
N SER A 90 2.24 17.57 10.55
CA SER A 90 2.89 18.59 9.73
C SER A 90 3.50 19.72 10.56
N ILE A 91 2.86 20.09 11.68
CA ILE A 91 3.41 21.07 12.63
C ILE A 91 4.69 20.53 13.26
N ILE A 92 4.65 19.30 13.79
CA ILE A 92 5.81 18.67 14.44
C ILE A 92 6.98 18.54 13.46
N ASP A 93 6.75 18.00 12.27
CA ASP A 93 7.81 17.80 11.27
C ASP A 93 8.45 19.13 10.85
N THR A 94 7.66 20.20 10.76
CA THR A 94 8.16 21.55 10.42
C THR A 94 9.02 22.12 11.54
N ILE A 95 8.59 21.99 12.80
CA ILE A 95 9.35 22.46 13.95
C ILE A 95 10.65 21.67 14.10
N LEU A 96 10.63 20.34 13.97
CA LEU A 96 11.82 19.51 14.01
C LEU A 96 12.81 19.90 12.90
N GLY A 97 12.31 20.15 11.69
CA GLY A 97 13.15 20.61 10.58
C GLY A 97 13.83 21.95 10.88
N LEU A 98 13.10 22.91 11.44
CA LEU A 98 13.65 24.21 11.80
C LEU A 98 14.65 24.16 12.95
N LEU A 99 14.38 23.35 13.98
CA LEU A 99 15.31 23.11 15.08
C LEU A 99 16.60 22.44 14.59
N PHE A 100 16.49 21.51 13.65
CA PHE A 100 17.65 20.88 13.04
C PHE A 100 18.49 21.87 12.25
N ILE A 101 17.86 22.71 11.41
CA ILE A 101 18.56 23.80 10.69
C ILE A 101 19.23 24.76 11.68
N TRP A 102 18.52 25.15 12.73
CA TRP A 102 19.03 26.04 13.76
C TRP A 102 20.28 25.46 14.45
N ALA A 103 20.21 24.23 14.95
CA ALA A 103 21.35 23.53 15.56
C ALA A 103 22.51 23.32 14.58
N SER A 104 22.19 23.07 13.30
CA SER A 104 23.16 22.90 12.22
C SER A 104 23.97 24.19 11.96
N VAL A 105 23.33 25.36 12.01
CA VAL A 105 24.00 26.66 11.88
C VAL A 105 24.97 26.89 13.04
N LEU A 106 24.58 26.53 14.27
CA LEU A 106 25.46 26.62 15.44
C LEU A 106 26.67 25.70 15.32
N TRP A 107 26.44 24.44 14.93
CA TRP A 107 27.49 23.46 14.73
C TRP A 107 28.50 23.94 13.68
N ALA A 108 28.01 24.44 12.54
CA ALA A 108 28.85 24.95 11.47
C ALA A 108 29.70 26.14 11.95
N TYR A 109 29.10 27.07 12.71
CA TYR A 109 29.85 28.20 13.26
C TYR A 109 30.95 27.77 14.23
N GLU A 110 30.62 26.94 15.23
CA GLU A 110 31.59 26.49 16.25
C GLU A 110 32.77 25.72 15.65
N ARG A 111 32.53 24.97 14.57
CA ARG A 111 33.55 24.08 14.01
C ARG A 111 34.29 24.64 12.79
N LEU A 112 33.68 25.53 12.00
CA LEU A 112 34.28 26.05 10.76
C LEU A 112 34.68 27.52 10.82
N LEU A 113 34.00 28.34 11.64
CA LEU A 113 34.16 29.80 11.60
C LEU A 113 34.86 30.35 12.85
N ARG A 114 34.88 29.60 13.96
CA ARG A 114 35.59 30.01 15.17
C ARG A 114 37.11 29.86 14.97
N PRO A 115 37.95 30.82 15.42
CA PRO A 115 39.40 30.76 15.22
C PRO A 115 40.07 29.49 15.78
N ASP A 116 39.53 28.94 16.86
CA ASP A 116 39.99 27.69 17.51
C ASP A 116 39.21 26.45 17.01
N GLY A 117 38.29 26.66 16.08
CA GLY A 117 37.40 25.66 15.49
C GLY A 117 38.14 24.81 14.46
N GLY A 118 38.79 23.75 14.90
CA GLY A 118 39.43 22.79 14.01
C GLY A 118 38.42 21.78 13.43
N ALA A 119 37.73 22.11 12.33
CA ALA A 119 37.05 21.11 11.49
C ALA A 119 38.00 20.58 10.41
N GLY A 120 38.41 19.31 10.52
CA GLY A 120 39.00 18.61 9.38
C GLY A 120 37.96 18.41 8.26
N VAL A 121 38.42 18.26 7.01
CA VAL A 121 37.56 18.06 5.82
C VAL A 121 36.54 16.93 6.04
N GLY A 122 36.93 15.84 6.72
CA GLY A 122 36.04 14.72 7.06
C GLY A 122 34.87 15.10 7.97
N ALA A 123 35.02 16.05 8.89
CA ALA A 123 33.93 16.51 9.76
C ALA A 123 32.88 17.32 8.99
N VAL A 124 33.33 18.16 8.04
CA VAL A 124 32.46 18.93 7.15
C VAL A 124 31.66 18.02 6.23
N VAL A 125 32.35 17.06 5.62
CA VAL A 125 31.71 16.05 4.75
C VAL A 125 30.70 15.22 5.55
N GLY A 126 31.05 14.77 6.75
CA GLY A 126 30.13 14.03 7.62
C GLY A 126 28.87 14.82 8.01
N PHE A 127 29.00 16.11 8.30
CA PHE A 127 27.86 16.98 8.59
C PHE A 127 26.96 17.23 7.38
N LEU A 128 27.53 17.46 6.20
CA LEU A 128 26.76 17.61 4.97
C LEU A 128 25.97 16.33 4.65
N ILE A 129 26.59 15.16 4.86
CA ILE A 129 25.91 13.87 4.75
C ILE A 129 24.76 13.77 5.75
N ALA A 130 24.98 14.11 7.02
CA ALA A 130 23.93 14.09 8.06
C ALA A 130 22.77 15.06 7.75
N LEU A 131 23.06 16.25 7.24
CA LEU A 131 22.08 17.23 6.79
C LEU A 131 21.23 16.69 5.63
N ILE A 132 21.88 16.10 4.61
CA ILE A 132 21.18 15.48 3.47
C ILE A 132 20.32 14.31 3.94
N LEU A 133 20.86 13.40 4.76
CA LEU A 133 20.12 12.27 5.30
C LEU A 133 18.90 12.72 6.11
N PHE A 134 19.05 13.75 6.96
CA PHE A 134 17.94 14.30 7.72
C PHE A 134 16.84 14.88 6.81
N LEU A 135 17.22 15.68 5.80
CA LEU A 135 16.26 16.28 4.87
C LEU A 135 15.52 15.22 4.05
N VAL A 136 16.25 14.21 3.55
CA VAL A 136 15.68 13.08 2.80
C VAL A 136 14.75 12.26 3.69
N PHE A 137 15.20 11.88 4.89
CA PHE A 137 14.38 11.11 5.82
C PHE A 137 13.12 11.87 6.23
N ASN A 138 13.23 13.15 6.58
CA ASN A 138 12.07 13.98 6.94
C ASN A 138 11.07 14.11 5.78
N PHE A 139 11.57 14.27 4.55
CA PHE A 139 10.74 14.31 3.35
C PHE A 139 10.02 12.98 3.10
N LEU A 140 10.75 11.86 3.09
CA LEU A 140 10.19 10.53 2.87
C LEU A 140 9.18 10.15 3.96
N PHE A 141 9.51 10.45 5.23
CA PHE A 141 8.63 10.21 6.36
C PHE A 141 7.33 11.01 6.21
N ARG A 142 7.40 12.30 5.85
CA ARG A 142 6.22 13.14 5.61
C ARG A 142 5.33 12.56 4.50
N VAL A 143 5.91 12.11 3.38
CA VAL A 143 5.16 11.50 2.26
C VAL A 143 4.53 10.18 2.69
N CYS A 144 5.29 9.33 3.38
CA CYS A 144 4.82 8.04 3.89
C CYS A 144 3.62 8.22 4.83
N TRP A 145 3.71 9.11 5.82
CA TRP A 145 2.63 9.33 6.78
C TRP A 145 1.38 9.95 6.17
N GLN A 146 1.52 10.84 5.18
CA GLN A 146 0.35 11.33 4.44
C GLN A 146 -0.40 10.18 3.76
N ARG A 147 0.32 9.22 3.17
CA ARG A 147 -0.29 8.02 2.60
C ARG A 147 -0.92 7.16 3.68
N VAL A 148 -0.18 6.82 4.73
CA VAL A 148 -0.67 5.97 5.85
C VAL A 148 -1.92 6.54 6.50
N LEU A 149 -2.04 7.86 6.65
CA LEU A 149 -3.21 8.48 7.27
C LEU A 149 -4.45 8.46 6.37
N LEU A 150 -4.32 8.70 5.06
CA LEU A 150 -5.47 8.62 4.15
C LEU A 150 -5.79 7.18 3.71
N HIS A 151 -4.83 6.26 3.84
CA HIS A 151 -4.95 4.89 3.37
C HIS A 151 -6.17 4.14 3.94
N PRO A 152 -6.52 4.22 5.24
CA PRO A 152 -7.75 3.64 5.76
C PRO A 152 -9.01 4.16 5.06
N LEU A 153 -9.11 5.47 4.84
CA LEU A 153 -10.25 6.07 4.15
C LEU A 153 -10.34 5.62 2.69
N ILE A 154 -9.19 5.31 2.06
CA ILE A 154 -9.12 4.88 0.67
C ILE A 154 -9.45 3.38 0.55
N ARG A 155 -8.86 2.52 1.39
CA ARG A 155 -9.08 1.06 1.36
C ARG A 155 -10.47 0.67 1.83
N ASP A 156 -10.98 1.31 2.87
CA ASP A 156 -12.35 1.05 3.35
C ASP A 156 -13.38 1.77 2.48
N ILE A 157 -12.94 2.48 1.44
CA ILE A 157 -13.73 3.25 0.49
C ILE A 157 -14.73 4.17 1.21
N ARG A 158 -14.22 5.05 2.08
CA ARG A 158 -14.99 6.08 2.82
C ARG A 158 -14.90 7.44 2.10
N PRO A 159 -15.61 7.64 0.98
CA PRO A 159 -15.43 8.79 0.12
C PRO A 159 -15.79 10.14 0.76
N VAL A 160 -16.79 10.20 1.64
CA VAL A 160 -17.20 11.46 2.29
C VAL A 160 -16.15 11.84 3.33
N SER A 161 -15.76 10.89 4.17
CA SER A 161 -14.72 11.07 5.18
C SER A 161 -13.38 11.49 4.55
N ALA A 162 -12.96 10.82 3.46
CA ALA A 162 -11.79 11.20 2.67
C ALA A 162 -11.92 12.61 2.07
N SER A 163 -13.11 12.97 1.59
CA SER A 163 -13.38 14.29 1.01
C SER A 163 -13.25 15.39 2.04
N VAL A 164 -13.80 15.19 3.23
CA VAL A 164 -13.71 16.15 4.33
C VAL A 164 -12.26 16.35 4.74
N ALA A 165 -11.49 15.27 4.92
CA ALA A 165 -10.07 15.38 5.26
C ALA A 165 -9.28 16.18 4.20
N CYS A 166 -9.48 15.87 2.92
CA CYS A 166 -8.86 16.60 1.82
C CYS A 166 -9.31 18.06 1.74
N LEU A 167 -10.61 18.33 1.90
CA LEU A 167 -11.18 19.67 1.82
C LEU A 167 -10.64 20.57 2.95
N LEU A 168 -10.57 20.05 4.18
CA LEU A 168 -9.97 20.74 5.32
C LEU A 168 -8.48 21.02 5.09
N GLU A 169 -7.73 20.07 4.54
CA GLU A 169 -6.32 20.28 4.20
C GLU A 169 -6.14 21.32 3.07
N GLY A 170 -7.02 21.34 2.08
CA GLY A 170 -6.99 22.35 1.01
C GLY A 170 -7.35 23.77 1.50
N ILE A 171 -8.32 23.88 2.42
CA ILE A 171 -8.76 25.17 2.98
C ILE A 171 -7.76 25.67 4.04
N TYR A 172 -7.51 24.85 5.05
CA TYR A 172 -6.82 25.23 6.27
C TYR A 172 -5.39 24.70 6.38
N GLY A 173 -4.96 23.74 5.57
CA GLY A 173 -3.61 23.17 5.62
C GLY A 173 -2.50 24.19 5.35
N LEU A 174 -1.26 23.83 5.71
CA LEU A 174 -0.04 24.63 5.49
C LEU A 174 0.55 24.46 4.08
N SER A 175 -0.18 23.82 3.19
CA SER A 175 0.33 23.40 1.89
C SER A 175 0.39 24.55 0.87
N ILE A 176 1.35 24.47 -0.05
CA ILE A 176 1.47 25.39 -1.20
C ILE A 176 0.32 25.21 -2.19
N THR A 177 0.06 26.21 -3.05
CA THR A 177 -1.05 26.23 -4.01
C THR A 177 -1.20 24.95 -4.84
N ARG A 178 -0.07 24.40 -5.34
CA ARG A 178 -0.06 23.14 -6.11
C ARG A 178 -0.67 21.98 -5.31
N LYS A 179 -0.26 21.81 -4.05
CA LYS A 179 -0.75 20.73 -3.17
C LYS A 179 -2.21 20.97 -2.77
N ARG A 180 -2.60 22.20 -2.44
CA ARG A 180 -4.01 22.55 -2.16
C ARG A 180 -4.92 22.20 -3.32
N THR A 181 -4.46 22.44 -4.55
CA THR A 181 -5.22 22.11 -5.76
C THR A 181 -5.49 20.61 -5.87
N VAL A 182 -4.49 19.77 -5.57
CA VAL A 182 -4.65 18.31 -5.51
C VAL A 182 -5.64 17.91 -4.42
N PHE A 183 -5.55 18.48 -3.23
CA PHE A 183 -6.52 18.20 -2.15
C PHE A 183 -7.94 18.61 -2.53
N MET A 184 -8.13 19.76 -3.18
CA MET A 184 -9.45 20.19 -3.67
C MET A 184 -10.01 19.22 -4.72
N HIS A 185 -9.15 18.72 -5.61
CA HIS A 185 -9.55 17.72 -6.58
C HIS A 185 -9.90 16.38 -5.92
N ASN A 186 -9.08 15.88 -5.01
CA ASN A 186 -9.35 14.62 -4.31
C ASN A 186 -10.63 14.71 -3.46
N ALA A 187 -10.93 15.88 -2.89
CA ALA A 187 -12.21 16.13 -2.24
C ALA A 187 -13.38 16.08 -3.23
N ALA A 188 -13.22 16.60 -4.45
CA ALA A 188 -14.23 16.48 -5.49
C ALA A 188 -14.48 15.02 -5.89
N VAL A 189 -13.42 14.22 -6.02
CA VAL A 189 -13.49 12.79 -6.35
C VAL A 189 -14.29 12.02 -5.31
N GLY A 190 -14.03 12.23 -4.02
CA GLY A 190 -14.78 11.54 -2.98
C GLY A 190 -16.25 11.99 -2.96
N LEU A 191 -16.56 13.28 -3.07
CA LEU A 191 -17.95 13.74 -3.15
C LEU A 191 -18.70 13.14 -4.34
N TYR A 192 -18.04 13.02 -5.49
CA TYR A 192 -18.60 12.32 -6.63
C TYR A 192 -18.90 10.85 -6.31
N ARG A 193 -17.97 10.13 -5.67
CA ARG A 193 -18.12 8.71 -5.30
C ARG A 193 -19.18 8.47 -4.24
N SER A 194 -19.50 9.45 -3.39
CA SER A 194 -20.65 9.40 -2.47
C SER A 194 -21.95 9.90 -3.13
N GLY A 195 -21.87 10.34 -4.37
CA GLY A 195 -23.01 10.76 -5.17
C GLY A 195 -23.40 12.24 -5.16
N ARG A 196 -22.59 13.08 -4.53
CA ARG A 196 -22.79 14.53 -4.41
C ARG A 196 -22.14 15.26 -5.59
N SER A 197 -22.67 15.00 -6.80
CA SER A 197 -22.07 15.41 -8.08
C SER A 197 -22.01 16.92 -8.29
N GLU A 198 -23.02 17.67 -7.85
CA GLU A 198 -23.02 19.14 -7.97
C GLU A 198 -21.87 19.77 -7.17
N GLU A 199 -21.66 19.29 -5.96
CA GLU A 199 -20.61 19.78 -5.08
C GLU A 199 -19.22 19.37 -5.57
N ALA A 200 -19.08 18.16 -6.10
CA ALA A 200 -17.88 17.71 -6.78
C ALA A 200 -17.53 18.65 -7.95
N LEU A 201 -18.51 19.04 -8.78
CA LEU A 201 -18.30 20.02 -9.86
C LEU A 201 -17.84 21.38 -9.35
N VAL A 202 -18.39 21.86 -8.23
CA VAL A 202 -17.93 23.11 -7.58
C VAL A 202 -16.44 23.02 -7.23
N LEU A 203 -16.02 21.91 -6.62
CA LEU A 203 -14.61 21.71 -6.24
C LEU A 203 -13.69 21.49 -7.44
N CYS A 204 -14.12 20.76 -8.47
CA CYS A 204 -13.35 20.60 -9.71
C CYS A 204 -13.10 21.95 -10.40
N ARG A 205 -14.12 22.81 -10.51
CA ARG A 205 -13.97 24.16 -11.06
C ARG A 205 -13.03 25.01 -10.22
N LEU A 206 -13.14 24.92 -8.89
CA LEU A 206 -12.26 25.62 -7.96
C LEU A 206 -10.81 25.14 -8.12
N ALA A 207 -10.57 23.82 -8.19
CA ALA A 207 -9.24 23.25 -8.38
C ALA A 207 -8.60 23.75 -9.68
N ARG A 208 -9.33 23.74 -10.80
CA ARG A 208 -8.84 24.30 -12.08
C ARG A 208 -8.48 25.78 -11.95
N LYS A 209 -9.32 26.57 -11.29
CA LYS A 209 -9.06 28.01 -11.03
C LYS A 209 -7.82 28.23 -10.15
N MET A 210 -7.59 27.36 -9.17
CA MET A 210 -6.43 27.43 -8.27
C MET A 210 -5.12 26.97 -8.93
N ALA A 211 -5.20 26.06 -9.90
CA ALA A 211 -4.02 25.49 -10.56
C ALA A 211 -3.14 26.57 -11.20
N GLY A 212 -3.73 27.57 -11.85
CA GLY A 212 -3.01 28.66 -12.51
C GLY A 212 -1.88 28.15 -13.39
N LYS A 213 -0.64 28.60 -13.14
CA LYS A 213 0.57 28.18 -13.87
C LYS A 213 0.95 26.69 -13.70
N HIS A 214 0.35 25.99 -12.73
CA HIS A 214 0.65 24.58 -12.45
C HIS A 214 -0.26 23.61 -13.20
N ILE A 215 -1.12 24.09 -14.09
CA ILE A 215 -2.13 23.27 -14.79
C ILE A 215 -1.50 22.08 -15.54
N GLY A 216 -0.36 22.28 -16.22
CA GLY A 216 0.34 21.19 -16.92
C GLY A 216 0.83 20.10 -15.97
N GLY A 217 1.47 20.49 -14.86
CA GLY A 217 1.95 19.55 -13.84
C GLY A 217 0.87 18.93 -12.93
N LEU A 218 -0.41 19.28 -13.15
CA LEU A 218 -1.59 18.79 -12.44
C LEU A 218 -2.64 18.22 -13.40
N PHE A 219 -2.30 18.04 -14.67
CA PHE A 219 -3.22 17.61 -15.72
C PHE A 219 -4.04 16.37 -15.32
N LEU A 220 -3.35 15.35 -14.79
CA LEU A 220 -3.94 14.07 -14.34
C LEU A 220 -5.12 14.24 -13.38
N TYR A 221 -5.03 15.24 -12.50
CA TYR A 221 -6.07 15.52 -11.52
C TYR A 221 -7.16 16.40 -12.17
N LEU A 222 -6.78 17.48 -12.83
CA LEU A 222 -7.73 18.51 -13.26
C LEU A 222 -8.60 18.11 -14.46
N TYR A 223 -8.10 17.19 -15.28
CA TYR A 223 -8.78 16.61 -16.43
C TYR A 223 -9.04 15.11 -16.23
N SER A 224 -9.16 14.69 -14.98
CA SER A 224 -9.68 13.37 -14.66
C SER A 224 -11.11 13.21 -15.20
N ASN A 225 -11.60 11.97 -15.20
CA ASN A 225 -12.96 11.69 -15.66
C ASN A 225 -14.06 12.26 -14.73
N THR A 226 -13.71 12.78 -13.55
CA THR A 226 -14.66 13.16 -12.50
C THR A 226 -15.70 14.17 -13.00
N VAL A 227 -15.30 15.18 -13.76
CA VAL A 227 -16.23 16.21 -14.26
C VAL A 227 -17.23 15.63 -15.24
N ALA A 228 -16.76 14.82 -16.20
CA ALA A 228 -17.64 14.19 -17.18
C ALA A 228 -18.65 13.26 -16.51
N VAL A 229 -18.21 12.42 -15.57
CA VAL A 229 -19.14 11.49 -14.89
C VAL A 229 -20.12 12.24 -13.97
N CYS A 230 -19.71 13.34 -13.35
CA CYS A 230 -20.66 14.21 -12.64
C CYS A 230 -21.75 14.77 -13.57
N PHE A 231 -21.39 15.22 -14.77
CA PHE A 231 -22.36 15.74 -15.75
C PHE A 231 -23.33 14.65 -16.23
N ARG A 232 -22.83 13.46 -16.59
CA ARG A 232 -23.70 12.32 -16.98
C ARG A 232 -24.74 12.02 -15.91
N ARG A 233 -24.30 12.03 -14.66
CA ARG A 233 -25.17 11.77 -13.52
C ARG A 233 -26.24 12.83 -13.28
N LEU A 234 -25.96 14.08 -13.64
CA LEU A 234 -26.94 15.16 -13.62
C LEU A 234 -27.83 15.16 -14.88
N GLY A 235 -27.67 14.19 -15.78
CA GLY A 235 -28.40 14.12 -17.05
C GLY A 235 -27.87 15.08 -18.12
N GLU A 236 -26.72 15.72 -17.89
CA GLU A 236 -26.10 16.68 -18.82
C GLU A 236 -25.13 15.99 -19.80
N GLU A 237 -25.64 15.07 -20.61
CA GLU A 237 -24.83 14.22 -21.50
C GLU A 237 -23.93 15.03 -22.45
N ALA A 238 -24.46 16.09 -23.06
CA ALA A 238 -23.69 16.96 -23.95
C ALA A 238 -22.54 17.70 -23.24
N ALA A 239 -22.67 17.98 -21.93
CA ALA A 239 -21.59 18.58 -21.14
C ALA A 239 -20.51 17.56 -20.79
N ALA A 240 -20.91 16.31 -20.52
CA ALA A 240 -19.98 15.21 -20.30
C ALA A 240 -19.13 14.91 -21.54
N GLU A 241 -19.77 14.78 -22.71
CA GLU A 241 -19.09 14.51 -23.98
C GLU A 241 -18.07 15.60 -24.33
N ARG A 242 -18.41 16.88 -24.09
CA ARG A 242 -17.46 17.99 -24.29
C ARG A 242 -16.22 17.90 -23.39
N GLU A 243 -16.38 17.46 -22.15
CA GLU A 243 -15.25 17.32 -21.22
C GLU A 243 -14.36 16.12 -21.55
N GLU A 244 -14.95 15.01 -22.00
CA GLU A 244 -14.20 13.85 -22.48
C GLU A 244 -13.44 14.14 -23.77
N LEU A 245 -14.08 14.77 -24.75
CA LEU A 245 -13.43 15.20 -25.99
C LEU A 245 -12.27 16.17 -25.70
N ARG A 246 -12.46 17.10 -24.77
CA ARG A 246 -11.39 18.01 -24.34
C ARG A 246 -10.20 17.26 -23.75
N LYS A 247 -10.44 16.20 -22.97
CA LYS A 247 -9.37 15.35 -22.41
C LYS A 247 -8.64 14.60 -23.53
N GLU A 248 -9.36 14.05 -24.50
CA GLU A 248 -8.79 13.34 -25.65
C GLU A 248 -7.89 14.25 -26.49
N LEU A 249 -8.36 15.44 -26.88
CA LEU A 249 -7.56 16.41 -27.62
C LEU A 249 -6.25 16.75 -26.91
N ILE A 250 -6.28 16.91 -25.58
CA ILE A 250 -5.05 17.20 -24.82
C ILE A 250 -4.10 15.99 -24.78
N LEU A 251 -4.63 14.76 -24.75
CA LEU A 251 -3.82 13.54 -24.78
C LEU A 251 -3.19 13.32 -26.16
N GLU A 252 -3.89 13.65 -27.24
CA GLU A 252 -3.34 13.64 -28.61
C GLU A 252 -2.18 14.63 -28.75
N GLU A 253 -2.34 15.84 -28.22
CA GLU A 253 -1.27 16.86 -28.20
C GLU A 253 -0.08 16.47 -27.30
N ASN A 254 -0.28 15.55 -26.34
CA ASN A 254 0.73 15.19 -25.33
C ASN A 254 0.81 13.66 -25.10
N PRO A 255 1.31 12.87 -26.06
CA PRO A 255 1.25 11.41 -26.01
C PRO A 255 1.99 10.79 -24.82
N LEU A 256 3.00 11.47 -24.27
CA LEU A 256 3.76 11.01 -23.11
C LEU A 256 2.89 10.81 -21.86
N LEU A 257 1.75 11.50 -21.77
CA LEU A 257 0.81 11.37 -20.66
C LEU A 257 0.16 9.98 -20.62
N LEU A 258 0.05 9.28 -21.76
CA LEU A 258 -0.51 7.93 -21.85
C LEU A 258 0.33 6.88 -21.11
N LYS A 259 1.58 7.18 -20.73
CA LYS A 259 2.38 6.29 -19.87
C LYS A 259 1.85 6.20 -18.43
N ASN A 260 0.96 7.11 -18.03
CA ASN A 260 0.38 7.09 -16.70
C ASN A 260 -0.73 6.01 -16.59
N ARG A 261 -0.56 5.07 -15.66
CA ARG A 261 -1.53 3.98 -15.43
C ARG A 261 -2.94 4.48 -15.08
N ASP A 262 -3.08 5.56 -14.32
CA ASP A 262 -4.41 6.10 -13.96
C ASP A 262 -5.15 6.62 -15.20
N ILE A 263 -4.43 7.21 -16.17
CA ILE A 263 -5.04 7.59 -17.46
C ILE A 263 -5.51 6.35 -18.20
N GLN A 264 -4.67 5.32 -18.29
CA GLN A 264 -5.02 4.08 -18.98
C GLN A 264 -6.27 3.43 -18.38
N TRP A 265 -6.36 3.34 -17.05
CA TRP A 265 -7.56 2.83 -16.38
C TRP A 265 -8.80 3.67 -16.66
N ASN A 266 -8.68 5.01 -16.62
CA ASN A 266 -9.80 5.90 -16.93
C ASN A 266 -10.27 5.77 -18.39
N LEU A 267 -9.35 5.56 -19.33
CA LEU A 267 -9.66 5.33 -20.74
C LEU A 267 -10.34 3.97 -20.94
N GLN A 268 -9.83 2.91 -20.32
CA GLN A 268 -10.43 1.57 -20.41
C GLN A 268 -11.85 1.54 -19.80
N ALA A 269 -12.04 2.15 -18.63
CA ALA A 269 -13.38 2.31 -18.05
C ALA A 269 -14.31 3.16 -18.94
N GLY A 270 -13.76 4.11 -19.71
CA GLY A 270 -14.50 4.88 -20.72
C GLY A 270 -14.96 4.03 -21.89
N ARG A 271 -14.08 3.19 -22.44
CA ARG A 271 -14.40 2.25 -23.52
C ARG A 271 -15.47 1.26 -23.09
N PHE A 272 -15.32 0.68 -21.89
CA PHE A 272 -16.33 -0.21 -21.30
C PHE A 272 -17.72 0.44 -21.30
N ARG A 273 -17.82 1.69 -20.82
CA ARG A 273 -19.11 2.43 -20.82
C ARG A 273 -19.65 2.68 -22.23
N CYS A 274 -18.79 2.95 -23.21
CA CYS A 274 -19.23 3.14 -24.59
C CYS A 274 -19.85 1.86 -25.16
N MET A 275 -19.22 0.70 -24.93
CA MET A 275 -19.76 -0.59 -25.37
C MET A 275 -21.12 -0.91 -24.74
N LEU A 276 -21.27 -0.63 -23.45
CA LEU A 276 -22.57 -0.74 -22.76
C LEU A 276 -23.63 0.18 -23.37
N LYS A 277 -23.28 1.44 -23.70
CA LYS A 277 -24.19 2.41 -24.35
C LYS A 277 -24.58 1.98 -25.77
N GLU A 278 -23.65 1.39 -26.51
CA GLU A 278 -23.86 0.85 -27.85
C GLU A 278 -24.67 -0.47 -27.86
N GLY A 279 -24.92 -1.06 -26.70
CA GLY A 279 -25.61 -2.35 -26.57
C GLY A 279 -24.75 -3.56 -26.96
N ARG A 280 -23.42 -3.39 -27.06
CA ARG A 280 -22.45 -4.47 -27.33
C ARG A 280 -22.14 -5.22 -26.03
N LEU A 281 -23.15 -5.92 -25.51
CA LEU A 281 -23.12 -6.48 -24.14
C LEU A 281 -22.06 -7.57 -23.95
N THR A 282 -21.78 -8.40 -24.97
CA THR A 282 -20.75 -9.44 -24.92
C THR A 282 -19.34 -8.84 -24.87
N ASP A 283 -19.07 -7.85 -25.72
CA ASP A 283 -17.78 -7.16 -25.77
C ASP A 283 -17.55 -6.35 -24.50
N ALA A 284 -18.63 -5.76 -23.96
CA ALA A 284 -18.61 -5.08 -22.67
C ALA A 284 -18.26 -6.09 -21.57
N GLU A 285 -18.93 -7.25 -21.51
CA GLU A 285 -18.65 -8.30 -20.54
C GLU A 285 -17.18 -8.75 -20.56
N GLU A 286 -16.65 -9.10 -21.73
CA GLU A 286 -15.26 -9.50 -21.88
C GLU A 286 -14.29 -8.39 -21.42
N THR A 287 -14.53 -7.15 -21.84
CA THR A 287 -13.69 -6.01 -21.45
C THR A 287 -13.75 -5.73 -19.94
N GLY A 288 -14.92 -5.92 -19.33
CA GLY A 288 -15.12 -5.72 -17.89
C GLY A 288 -14.40 -6.76 -17.06
N GLU A 289 -14.51 -8.02 -17.45
CA GLU A 289 -13.80 -9.12 -16.83
C GLU A 289 -12.29 -8.91 -16.94
N ASP A 290 -11.80 -8.51 -18.11
CA ASP A 290 -10.39 -8.19 -18.32
C ASP A 290 -9.89 -7.02 -17.47
N TYR A 291 -10.70 -5.96 -17.36
CA TYR A 291 -10.40 -4.83 -16.50
C TYR A 291 -10.33 -5.27 -15.04
N LEU A 292 -11.33 -6.03 -14.56
CA LEU A 292 -11.42 -6.49 -13.19
C LEU A 292 -10.36 -7.55 -12.87
N TYR A 293 -9.92 -8.34 -13.84
CA TYR A 293 -8.81 -9.27 -13.66
C TYR A 293 -7.48 -8.52 -13.52
N SER A 294 -7.25 -7.53 -14.37
CA SER A 294 -5.98 -6.80 -14.45
C SER A 294 -5.81 -5.72 -13.36
N CYS A 295 -6.91 -5.27 -12.76
CA CYS A 295 -6.92 -4.18 -11.78
C CYS A 295 -7.09 -4.72 -10.36
N ASN A 296 -6.02 -4.70 -9.55
CA ASN A 296 -6.04 -5.18 -8.16
C ASN A 296 -6.41 -4.09 -7.12
N ASP A 297 -6.65 -2.86 -7.55
CA ASP A 297 -6.91 -1.73 -6.66
C ASP A 297 -8.41 -1.43 -6.55
N ASP A 298 -8.98 -1.58 -5.35
CA ASP A 298 -10.42 -1.43 -5.09
C ASP A 298 -10.97 -0.06 -5.49
N TYR A 299 -10.13 0.98 -5.42
CA TYR A 299 -10.52 2.32 -5.86
C TYR A 299 -10.89 2.36 -7.36
N HIS A 300 -10.11 1.71 -8.22
CA HIS A 300 -10.36 1.66 -9.67
C HIS A 300 -11.33 0.54 -10.07
N ARG A 301 -11.44 -0.53 -9.29
CA ARG A 301 -12.36 -1.66 -9.53
C ARG A 301 -13.81 -1.28 -9.29
N LEU A 302 -14.09 -0.53 -8.23
CA LEU A 302 -15.46 -0.31 -7.77
C LEU A 302 -16.40 0.29 -8.84
N PRO A 303 -16.01 1.33 -9.60
CA PRO A 303 -16.87 1.85 -10.67
C PRO A 303 -17.13 0.85 -11.80
N VAL A 304 -16.21 -0.10 -12.03
CA VAL A 304 -16.39 -1.13 -13.09
C VAL A 304 -17.22 -2.30 -12.58
N LEU A 305 -17.15 -2.64 -11.29
CA LEU A 305 -18.03 -3.65 -10.69
C LEU A 305 -19.51 -3.28 -10.85
N GLU A 306 -19.89 -2.02 -10.63
CA GLU A 306 -21.27 -1.56 -10.85
C GLU A 306 -21.70 -1.72 -12.31
N LEU A 307 -20.88 -1.21 -13.23
CA LEU A 307 -21.14 -1.33 -14.67
C LEU A 307 -21.20 -2.80 -15.13
N MET A 308 -20.40 -3.68 -14.53
CA MET A 308 -20.41 -5.12 -14.81
C MET A 308 -21.69 -5.78 -14.30
N ALA A 309 -22.18 -5.42 -13.12
CA ALA A 309 -23.47 -5.90 -12.63
C ALA A 309 -24.60 -5.53 -13.61
N GLU A 310 -24.61 -4.31 -14.14
CA GLU A 310 -25.59 -3.90 -15.17
C GLU A 310 -25.48 -4.73 -16.45
N VAL A 311 -24.25 -5.00 -16.93
CA VAL A 311 -24.05 -5.86 -18.11
C VAL A 311 -24.57 -7.27 -17.85
N LYS A 312 -24.23 -7.89 -16.72
CA LYS A 312 -24.70 -9.25 -16.35
C LYS A 312 -26.22 -9.30 -16.28
N GLU A 313 -26.88 -8.28 -15.72
CA GLU A 313 -28.35 -8.18 -15.70
C GLU A 313 -28.94 -8.10 -17.10
N LYS A 314 -28.39 -7.24 -17.97
CA LYS A 314 -28.86 -7.11 -19.36
C LYS A 314 -28.64 -8.37 -20.20
N LEU A 315 -27.64 -9.18 -19.86
CA LEU A 315 -27.39 -10.50 -20.46
C LEU A 315 -28.27 -11.61 -19.87
N GLY A 316 -29.07 -11.34 -18.84
CA GLY A 316 -29.89 -12.34 -18.15
C GLY A 316 -29.13 -13.23 -17.17
N LYS A 317 -27.86 -12.91 -16.86
CA LYS A 317 -26.99 -13.62 -15.91
C LYS A 317 -27.24 -13.12 -14.48
N THR A 318 -28.43 -13.39 -13.96
CA THR A 318 -28.91 -12.78 -12.70
C THR A 318 -28.14 -13.22 -11.46
N GLU A 319 -27.63 -14.46 -11.42
CA GLU A 319 -26.80 -14.94 -10.30
C GLU A 319 -25.45 -14.23 -10.26
N GLU A 320 -24.75 -14.14 -11.39
CA GLU A 320 -23.48 -13.43 -11.49
C GLU A 320 -23.63 -11.94 -11.13
N ALA A 321 -24.70 -11.29 -11.61
CA ALA A 321 -25.02 -9.93 -11.22
C ALA A 321 -25.24 -9.79 -9.70
N SER A 322 -25.97 -10.74 -9.10
CA SER A 322 -26.20 -10.80 -7.65
C SER A 322 -24.90 -10.93 -6.87
N ASP A 323 -23.98 -11.78 -7.32
CA ASP A 323 -22.69 -11.96 -6.67
C ASP A 323 -21.79 -10.72 -6.77
N ILE A 324 -21.82 -10.02 -7.91
CA ILE A 324 -21.15 -8.72 -8.05
C ILE A 324 -21.77 -7.70 -7.08
N ARG A 325 -23.11 -7.67 -6.94
CA ARG A 325 -23.79 -6.78 -5.99
C ARG A 325 -23.43 -7.12 -4.54
N LYS A 326 -23.37 -8.41 -4.16
CA LYS A 326 -22.88 -8.85 -2.83
C LYS A 326 -21.45 -8.37 -2.58
N LYS A 327 -20.58 -8.48 -3.60
CA LYS A 327 -19.21 -7.96 -3.52
C LYS A 327 -19.18 -6.44 -3.37
N LEU A 328 -20.06 -5.70 -4.02
CA LEU A 328 -20.19 -4.26 -3.80
C LEU A 328 -20.60 -3.94 -2.36
N LEU A 329 -21.46 -4.75 -1.74
CA LEU A 329 -21.91 -4.57 -0.35
C LEU A 329 -20.82 -4.76 0.71
N THR A 330 -19.64 -5.29 0.35
CA THR A 330 -18.50 -5.38 1.29
C THR A 330 -17.78 -4.05 1.46
N PHE A 331 -17.99 -3.09 0.55
CA PHE A 331 -17.41 -1.76 0.64
C PHE A 331 -18.27 -0.81 1.49
N SER A 332 -17.73 0.34 1.86
CA SER A 332 -18.42 1.27 2.77
C SER A 332 -19.73 1.85 2.19
N PRO A 333 -20.77 2.01 3.04
CA PRO A 333 -22.06 2.59 2.67
C PRO A 333 -22.00 4.09 2.37
N GLU A 334 -20.87 4.76 2.61
CA GLU A 334 -20.64 6.13 2.13
C GLU A 334 -20.55 6.21 0.60
N ASN A 335 -20.27 5.09 -0.07
CA ASN A 335 -20.12 5.01 -1.51
C ASN A 335 -21.47 4.81 -2.20
N ARG A 336 -21.67 5.54 -3.29
CA ARG A 336 -22.93 5.52 -4.02
C ARG A 336 -23.24 4.18 -4.68
N GLU A 337 -22.25 3.50 -5.26
CA GLU A 337 -22.50 2.22 -5.92
C GLU A 337 -22.86 1.13 -4.91
N VAL A 338 -22.34 1.26 -3.69
CA VAL A 338 -22.74 0.44 -2.55
C VAL A 338 -24.18 0.75 -2.15
N GLN A 339 -24.53 2.03 -1.99
CA GLN A 339 -25.91 2.45 -1.69
C GLN A 339 -26.91 1.97 -2.75
N ASN A 340 -26.54 2.02 -4.04
CA ASN A 340 -27.35 1.47 -5.12
C ASN A 340 -27.52 -0.05 -4.97
N ALA A 341 -26.46 -0.78 -4.65
CA ALA A 341 -26.52 -2.22 -4.42
C ALA A 341 -27.37 -2.59 -3.19
N MET A 342 -27.40 -1.75 -2.16
CA MET A 342 -28.23 -1.96 -0.95
C MET A 342 -29.73 -2.01 -1.24
N ALA A 343 -30.20 -1.47 -2.37
CA ALA A 343 -31.59 -1.65 -2.79
C ALA A 343 -31.98 -3.12 -3.02
N TYR A 344 -30.99 -4.01 -3.19
CA TYR A 344 -31.19 -5.43 -3.52
C TYR A 344 -30.97 -6.38 -2.33
N GLY A 345 -30.53 -5.90 -1.16
CA GLY A 345 -30.31 -6.76 0.01
C GLY A 345 -29.62 -6.09 1.21
N PRO A 346 -29.62 -6.74 2.39
CA PRO A 346 -29.05 -6.18 3.61
C PRO A 346 -27.52 -6.05 3.52
N CYS A 347 -26.99 -4.96 4.09
CA CYS A 347 -25.56 -4.65 4.11
C CYS A 347 -24.86 -5.36 5.28
N THR A 348 -23.76 -6.07 5.00
CA THR A 348 -22.85 -6.67 5.98
C THR A 348 -21.56 -5.84 6.09
N TYR A 349 -21.69 -4.52 6.21
CA TYR A 349 -20.52 -3.67 6.46
C TYR A 349 -20.12 -3.74 7.93
N SER A 350 -18.92 -4.27 8.21
CA SER A 350 -18.32 -4.21 9.55
C SER A 350 -17.50 -2.94 9.70
N CYS A 351 -17.82 -2.16 10.74
CA CYS A 351 -17.14 -0.92 11.08
C CYS A 351 -15.84 -1.16 11.89
N GLU A 352 -15.11 -2.24 11.60
CA GLU A 352 -13.96 -2.63 12.43
C GLU A 352 -12.77 -1.66 12.26
N LYS A 353 -12.61 -0.83 13.30
CA LYS A 353 -11.39 -0.11 13.70
C LYS A 353 -10.93 1.06 12.82
N LEU A 354 -11.77 2.09 12.70
CA LEU A 354 -11.28 3.45 12.46
C LEU A 354 -10.86 4.15 13.76
N ALA A 355 -9.73 3.74 14.33
CA ALA A 355 -9.10 4.50 15.41
C ALA A 355 -7.90 5.29 14.87
N VAL A 356 -8.05 6.60 14.69
CA VAL A 356 -6.91 7.51 14.49
C VAL A 356 -6.13 7.61 15.80
N ARG A 357 -5.30 6.60 16.09
CA ARG A 357 -4.52 6.53 17.33
C ARG A 357 -3.26 7.39 17.21
N ASP A 358 -3.45 8.70 17.31
CA ASP A 358 -2.34 9.68 17.30
C ASP A 358 -1.67 9.80 18.69
N TRP A 359 -1.12 8.69 19.19
CA TRP A 359 -0.26 8.69 20.38
C TRP A 359 1.00 9.53 20.16
N THR A 360 1.47 9.60 18.90
CA THR A 360 2.72 10.27 18.54
C THR A 360 2.71 11.74 18.94
N ALA A 361 1.64 12.49 18.66
CA ALA A 361 1.56 13.90 19.01
C ALA A 361 1.56 14.17 20.53
N SER A 362 1.13 13.21 21.35
CA SER A 362 1.16 13.30 22.81
C SER A 362 2.54 12.92 23.36
N ALA A 363 3.12 11.81 22.89
CA ALA A 363 4.46 11.39 23.28
C ALA A 363 5.54 12.41 22.90
N PHE A 364 5.48 12.98 21.69
CA PHE A 364 6.43 14.02 21.25
C PHE A 364 6.29 15.32 22.06
N ARG A 365 5.09 15.67 22.54
CA ARG A 365 4.90 16.82 23.44
C ARG A 365 5.56 16.60 24.81
N VAL A 366 5.46 15.40 25.35
CA VAL A 366 6.13 15.03 26.61
C VAL A 366 7.64 15.05 26.43
N ILE A 367 8.17 14.43 25.36
CA ILE A 367 9.60 14.43 25.04
C ILE A 367 10.12 15.86 24.89
N TYR A 368 9.40 16.73 24.17
CA TYR A 368 9.81 18.11 23.96
C TYR A 368 9.79 18.93 25.26
N ALA A 369 8.78 18.73 26.12
CA ALA A 369 8.73 19.36 27.44
C ALA A 369 9.90 18.93 28.34
N VAL A 370 10.26 17.64 28.30
CA VAL A 370 11.41 17.10 29.04
C VAL A 370 12.73 17.68 28.52
N VAL A 371 12.93 17.76 27.20
CA VAL A 371 14.13 18.36 26.59
C VAL A 371 14.27 19.84 26.97
N ILE A 372 13.17 20.61 26.95
CA ILE A 372 13.17 22.00 27.41
C ILE A 372 13.54 22.07 28.90
N ALA A 373 12.92 21.24 29.74
CA ALA A 373 13.19 21.23 31.19
C ALA A 373 14.65 20.88 31.51
N ILE A 374 15.23 19.87 30.85
CA ILE A 374 16.65 19.50 30.99
C ILE A 374 17.55 20.64 30.54
N SER A 375 17.22 21.31 29.43
CA SER A 375 18.01 22.44 28.92
C SER A 375 17.95 23.66 29.86
N LEU A 376 16.78 23.95 30.43
CA LEU A 376 16.61 25.01 31.44
C LEU A 376 17.34 24.68 32.75
N PHE A 377 17.36 23.41 33.15
CA PHE A 377 18.10 22.95 34.32
C PHE A 377 19.62 23.04 34.11
N MET A 378 20.12 22.59 32.95
CA MET A 378 21.54 22.66 32.58
C MET A 378 22.03 24.12 32.50
N THR A 379 21.20 25.04 32.00
CA THR A 379 21.52 26.47 31.98
C THR A 379 21.52 27.09 33.38
N ALA A 380 20.54 26.75 34.23
CA ALA A 380 20.54 27.17 35.63
C ALA A 380 21.78 26.66 36.40
N ALA A 381 22.15 25.38 36.21
CA ALA A 381 23.33 24.77 36.81
C ALA A 381 24.66 25.42 36.35
N LYS A 382 24.70 25.89 35.09
CA LYS A 382 25.87 26.58 34.54
C LYS A 382 25.98 28.04 35.00
N ILE A 383 24.85 28.73 35.25
CA ILE A 383 24.82 30.04 35.93
C ILE A 383 25.38 29.89 37.34
N SER A 384 24.92 28.89 38.11
CA SER A 384 25.37 28.65 39.48
C SER A 384 26.82 28.14 39.56
N GLY A 385 27.30 27.43 38.53
CA GLY A 385 28.70 26.98 38.46
C GLY A 385 29.69 28.04 38.00
N ALA A 386 29.23 29.09 37.30
CA ALA A 386 30.08 30.20 36.86
C ALA A 386 30.48 31.15 38.00
N GLU A 387 29.75 31.17 39.13
CA GLU A 387 30.14 31.92 40.34
C GLU A 387 31.30 31.28 41.11
N GLN A 388 31.69 30.03 40.83
CA GLN A 388 32.75 29.33 41.56
C GLN A 388 34.13 29.35 40.88
N LEU A 389 34.26 29.89 39.66
CA LEU A 389 35.51 29.79 38.87
C LEU A 389 36.28 31.12 38.74
N SER A 390 36.09 32.08 39.66
CA SER A 390 36.80 33.37 39.64
C SER A 390 38.01 33.48 40.57
N ASP A 391 38.29 32.49 41.41
CA ASP A 391 39.44 32.55 42.33
C ASP A 391 40.28 31.27 42.26
N VAL A 392 41.44 31.31 41.58
CA VAL A 392 42.77 30.80 42.04
C VAL A 392 43.86 31.26 41.04
N PRO A 393 45.05 31.78 41.47
CA PRO A 393 46.10 32.29 40.58
C PRO A 393 47.15 31.25 40.12
N GLN A 394 47.86 31.60 39.05
CA GLN A 394 48.94 30.87 38.37
C GLN A 394 50.25 30.75 39.19
N THR A 395 50.96 29.63 39.05
CA THR A 395 52.45 29.56 39.09
C THR A 395 52.98 28.19 38.60
N ALA A 396 54.12 28.22 37.88
CA ALA A 396 54.98 27.09 37.46
C ALA A 396 56.45 27.57 37.59
N PRO A 397 57.55 26.80 37.34
CA PRO A 397 57.78 25.33 37.22
C PRO A 397 59.06 24.83 37.98
N SER A 398 59.37 23.51 37.96
CA SER A 398 60.73 22.91 37.72
C SER A 398 60.86 21.41 38.13
N GLU A 399 61.00 20.53 37.14
CA GLU A 399 62.12 19.63 36.79
C GLU A 399 62.92 18.75 37.83
N ILE A 400 63.20 17.49 37.43
CA ILE A 400 64.44 16.65 37.57
C ILE A 400 64.34 15.21 38.20
N THR A 401 64.62 14.20 37.33
CA THR A 401 65.25 12.84 37.48
C THR A 401 64.57 11.58 38.06
N GLY A 402 64.73 10.44 37.35
CA GLY A 402 64.49 9.02 37.75
C GLY A 402 65.72 8.34 38.44
N PRO A 403 65.99 7.00 38.37
CA PRO A 403 65.39 5.92 37.54
C PRO A 403 65.24 4.48 38.18
N MET A 404 64.76 3.51 37.35
CA MET A 404 65.03 2.02 37.29
C MET A 404 64.50 1.07 38.40
N GLU A 405 63.87 -0.10 38.17
CA GLU A 405 64.31 -1.30 37.41
C GLU A 405 63.19 -2.37 37.13
N ARG A 406 63.37 -3.08 35.99
CA ARG A 406 63.12 -4.51 35.59
C ARG A 406 61.72 -5.21 35.52
N THR A 407 61.47 -5.70 34.30
CA THR A 407 60.54 -6.72 33.70
C THR A 407 60.88 -8.19 34.10
N PRO A 408 60.24 -9.29 33.56
CA PRO A 408 59.15 -9.51 32.58
C PRO A 408 58.02 -10.47 33.12
N GLU A 409 57.00 -11.01 32.44
CA GLU A 409 56.85 -11.59 31.09
C GLU A 409 55.35 -11.94 30.79
N ALA A 410 55.07 -12.35 29.55
CA ALA A 410 53.80 -12.40 28.81
C ALA A 410 52.86 -13.59 29.10
N THR A 411 51.60 -13.52 28.60
CA THR A 411 50.93 -14.59 27.82
C THR A 411 49.63 -14.08 27.14
N GLN A 412 49.38 -14.62 25.95
CA GLN A 412 48.40 -14.28 24.91
C GLN A 412 46.93 -14.67 25.17
N ALA A 413 46.05 -14.09 24.36
CA ALA A 413 44.62 -14.36 24.22
C ALA A 413 44.29 -15.58 23.32
N PRO A 414 43.03 -16.08 23.33
CA PRO A 414 42.46 -16.78 22.19
C PRO A 414 41.16 -16.18 21.62
N ARG A 415 40.95 -16.45 20.32
CA ARG A 415 39.75 -16.21 19.49
C ARG A 415 38.57 -17.12 19.87
N PRO A 416 37.32 -16.78 19.49
CA PRO A 416 36.19 -17.70 19.51
C PRO A 416 36.08 -18.53 18.21
N THR A 417 35.66 -19.79 18.41
CA THR A 417 35.45 -20.86 17.43
C THR A 417 34.04 -20.82 16.84
N ALA A 418 33.90 -21.27 15.59
CA ALA A 418 32.66 -21.43 14.85
C ALA A 418 31.78 -22.59 15.36
N VAL A 419 30.46 -22.45 15.17
CA VAL A 419 29.41 -23.45 15.45
C VAL A 419 29.10 -24.24 14.16
N PRO A 420 28.88 -25.58 14.20
CA PRO A 420 28.56 -26.37 13.01
C PRO A 420 27.05 -26.46 12.72
N ALA A 421 26.73 -26.76 11.46
CA ALA A 421 25.39 -27.01 10.90
C ALA A 421 24.83 -28.40 11.30
N PRO A 422 23.50 -28.63 11.24
CA PRO A 422 22.91 -29.91 11.61
C PRO A 422 22.91 -30.93 10.44
N GLU A 423 22.92 -32.20 10.83
CA GLU A 423 23.01 -33.42 10.02
C GLU A 423 21.66 -33.82 9.38
N ASP A 424 21.76 -34.40 8.19
CA ASP A 424 20.68 -35.06 7.44
C ASP A 424 20.25 -36.37 8.12
N THR A 425 18.94 -36.60 8.27
CA THR A 425 18.38 -37.88 8.70
C THR A 425 17.45 -38.40 7.61
N GLU A 426 17.88 -39.42 6.86
CA GLU A 426 17.01 -40.17 5.93
C GLU A 426 16.10 -41.14 6.71
N ALA A 427 14.81 -41.17 6.35
CA ALA A 427 13.80 -42.13 6.79
C ALA A 427 12.88 -42.52 5.61
N PRO A 428 12.14 -43.65 5.66
CA PRO A 428 12.08 -44.63 4.57
C PRO A 428 10.95 -44.46 3.54
N PHE A 429 11.29 -44.70 2.27
CA PHE A 429 10.36 -44.88 1.14
C PHE A 429 9.37 -46.04 1.37
N ILE A 430 8.06 -45.75 1.31
CA ILE A 430 6.99 -46.75 1.26
C ILE A 430 6.47 -46.84 -0.18
N LYS A 431 6.57 -48.02 -0.81
CA LYS A 431 5.95 -48.32 -2.10
C LYS A 431 4.56 -48.91 -1.89
N ASP A 432 3.55 -48.31 -2.49
CA ASP A 432 2.25 -48.92 -2.75
C ASP A 432 2.38 -49.94 -3.91
N ASP A 433 1.63 -51.04 -3.83
CA ASP A 433 1.65 -52.23 -4.69
C ASP A 433 1.09 -51.99 -6.12
N SER A 434 0.95 -50.74 -6.56
CA SER A 434 0.56 -50.33 -7.92
C SER A 434 1.67 -49.69 -8.75
N GLY A 435 2.88 -49.55 -8.20
CA GLY A 435 4.05 -49.03 -8.94
C GLY A 435 4.08 -47.51 -9.13
N LYS A 436 3.21 -46.76 -8.46
CA LYS A 436 3.24 -45.29 -8.43
C LYS A 436 3.97 -44.82 -7.17
N THR A 437 5.01 -44.00 -7.36
CA THR A 437 5.77 -43.40 -6.25
C THR A 437 5.02 -42.13 -5.85
N ILE A 438 4.23 -42.16 -4.78
CA ILE A 438 3.60 -40.92 -4.27
C ILE A 438 4.73 -40.07 -3.70
N ALA A 439 4.85 -38.85 -4.20
CA ALA A 439 5.90 -37.96 -3.81
C ALA A 439 5.61 -37.33 -2.43
N GLU A 440 6.43 -37.62 -1.42
CA GLU A 440 6.31 -37.02 -0.07
C GLU A 440 6.71 -35.54 -0.07
N PHE A 441 6.05 -34.74 0.76
CA PHE A 441 6.38 -33.32 0.98
C PHE A 441 6.56 -33.04 2.47
N THR A 442 7.26 -31.95 2.78
CA THR A 442 7.52 -31.49 4.15
C THR A 442 7.02 -30.08 4.37
N ILE A 443 6.59 -29.80 5.59
CA ILE A 443 6.06 -28.51 6.02
C ILE A 443 6.59 -28.22 7.43
N LEU A 444 6.93 -26.97 7.67
CA LEU A 444 7.27 -26.48 9.01
C LEU A 444 6.11 -25.69 9.59
N TYR A 445 5.61 -26.14 10.73
CA TYR A 445 4.62 -25.41 11.52
C TYR A 445 5.30 -24.44 12.48
N PRO A 446 4.71 -23.26 12.74
CA PRO A 446 5.23 -22.34 13.76
C PRO A 446 5.28 -23.01 15.14
N GLU A 447 6.27 -22.67 15.97
CA GLU A 447 6.36 -23.19 17.36
C GLU A 447 5.11 -22.87 18.18
N ALA A 448 4.44 -21.75 17.88
CA ALA A 448 3.19 -21.35 18.52
C ALA A 448 2.04 -22.34 18.30
N TRP A 449 2.12 -23.18 17.26
CA TRP A 449 1.11 -24.19 16.93
C TRP A 449 1.26 -25.48 17.74
N ASN A 450 2.31 -25.60 18.56
CA ASN A 450 2.55 -26.80 19.36
C ASN A 450 1.34 -27.15 20.23
N GLY A 451 0.71 -28.28 19.90
CA GLY A 451 -0.50 -28.77 20.58
C GLY A 451 -1.82 -28.08 20.19
N LEU A 452 -1.82 -27.19 19.19
CA LEU A 452 -3.00 -26.44 18.74
C LEU A 452 -3.66 -27.01 17.48
N TYR A 453 -3.03 -27.96 16.80
CA TYR A 453 -3.58 -28.56 15.57
C TYR A 453 -3.73 -30.08 15.65
N VAL A 454 -4.53 -30.61 14.74
CA VAL A 454 -4.67 -32.03 14.41
C VAL A 454 -4.39 -32.17 12.93
N GLU A 455 -3.49 -33.09 12.59
CA GLU A 455 -3.19 -33.46 11.20
C GLU A 455 -3.88 -34.77 10.85
N LYS A 456 -4.50 -34.80 9.68
CA LYS A 456 -5.11 -36.00 9.09
C LYS A 456 -4.53 -36.25 7.71
N GLN A 457 -4.22 -37.50 7.43
CA GLN A 457 -3.88 -37.94 6.09
C GLN A 457 -5.14 -38.06 5.23
N LEU A 458 -5.08 -37.53 4.02
CA LEU A 458 -6.12 -37.63 3.01
C LEU A 458 -5.84 -38.81 2.07
N GLU A 459 -6.89 -39.31 1.42
CA GLU A 459 -6.73 -40.26 0.32
C GLU A 459 -5.89 -39.62 -0.80
N GLY A 460 -4.90 -40.35 -1.32
CA GLY A 460 -3.97 -39.84 -2.33
C GLY A 460 -2.73 -39.12 -1.79
N GLY A 461 -2.44 -39.18 -0.48
CA GLY A 461 -1.17 -38.70 0.10
C GLY A 461 -1.15 -37.22 0.49
N GLY A 462 -2.30 -36.54 0.42
CA GLY A 462 -2.47 -35.18 0.93
C GLY A 462 -2.68 -35.11 2.45
N ILE A 463 -2.78 -33.90 3.00
CA ILE A 463 -3.06 -33.69 4.42
C ILE A 463 -4.21 -32.70 4.63
N LEU A 464 -4.91 -32.83 5.76
CA LEU A 464 -5.86 -31.87 6.28
C LEU A 464 -5.41 -31.44 7.68
N ILE A 465 -5.25 -30.13 7.87
CA ILE A 465 -4.87 -29.54 9.14
C ILE A 465 -6.08 -28.86 9.76
N CYS A 466 -6.43 -29.26 10.98
CA CYS A 466 -7.54 -28.67 11.73
C CYS A 466 -7.02 -28.01 13.01
N GLN A 467 -7.67 -26.93 13.46
CA GLN A 467 -7.50 -26.41 14.81
C GLN A 467 -8.07 -27.43 15.81
N LYS A 468 -7.21 -27.89 16.72
CA LYS A 468 -7.50 -28.96 17.68
C LYS A 468 -8.74 -28.69 18.53
N LYS A 469 -8.89 -27.47 19.05
CA LYS A 469 -10.03 -27.13 19.93
C LYS A 469 -11.38 -27.23 19.22
N SER A 470 -11.44 -26.77 17.96
CA SER A 470 -12.65 -26.92 17.15
C SER A 470 -12.88 -28.40 16.85
N TYR A 471 -11.83 -29.10 16.43
CA TYR A 471 -11.87 -30.51 16.10
C TYR A 471 -12.37 -31.40 17.25
N ASP A 472 -11.88 -31.18 18.45
CA ASP A 472 -12.29 -31.94 19.64
C ASP A 472 -13.76 -31.69 20.03
N LEU A 473 -14.33 -30.54 19.66
CA LEU A 473 -15.71 -30.16 20.00
C LEU A 473 -16.73 -30.65 18.98
N ASN A 474 -16.47 -30.50 17.69
CA ASN A 474 -17.44 -30.78 16.63
C ASN A 474 -16.90 -31.63 15.47
N GLY A 475 -15.64 -32.07 15.53
CA GLY A 475 -14.99 -32.84 14.47
C GLY A 475 -14.52 -32.02 13.27
N ASP A 476 -14.64 -30.70 13.33
CA ASP A 476 -14.26 -29.77 12.25
C ASP A 476 -13.10 -28.85 12.69
N GLY A 477 -13.01 -27.62 12.21
CA GLY A 477 -11.90 -26.72 12.45
C GLY A 477 -10.84 -26.76 11.37
N ALA A 478 -11.15 -27.24 10.16
CA ALA A 478 -10.21 -27.24 9.04
C ALA A 478 -9.59 -25.84 8.86
N LEU A 479 -8.26 -25.75 8.89
CA LEU A 479 -7.49 -24.53 8.64
C LEU A 479 -7.11 -24.46 7.17
N PHE A 480 -6.57 -25.56 6.64
CA PHE A 480 -6.28 -25.77 5.23
C PHE A 480 -6.11 -27.28 4.97
N SER A 481 -6.16 -27.66 3.71
CA SER A 481 -5.72 -28.97 3.23
C SER A 481 -4.68 -28.80 2.13
N ILE A 482 -3.86 -29.82 1.94
CA ILE A 482 -3.01 -29.96 0.77
C ILE A 482 -3.44 -31.25 0.07
N THR A 483 -3.80 -31.12 -1.19
CA THR A 483 -4.23 -32.24 -2.03
C THR A 483 -3.32 -32.31 -3.25
N ILE A 484 -3.01 -33.53 -3.65
CA ILE A 484 -2.18 -33.81 -4.81
C ILE A 484 -3.13 -34.13 -5.96
N PHE A 485 -2.99 -33.42 -7.08
CA PHE A 485 -3.75 -33.64 -8.30
C PHE A 485 -2.82 -34.13 -9.40
N GLU A 486 -3.23 -35.19 -10.09
CA GLU A 486 -2.46 -35.78 -11.19
C GLU A 486 -3.00 -35.33 -12.57
N ASP A 487 -4.07 -34.55 -12.56
CA ASP A 487 -4.80 -34.00 -13.72
C ASP A 487 -5.02 -32.49 -13.55
N GLY A 488 -5.82 -31.87 -14.43
CA GLY A 488 -6.14 -30.44 -14.37
C GLY A 488 -7.30 -30.08 -13.45
N ALA A 489 -7.85 -31.02 -12.66
CA ALA A 489 -9.11 -30.82 -11.95
C ALA A 489 -9.05 -29.74 -10.86
N TYR A 490 -7.87 -29.46 -10.32
CA TYR A 490 -7.65 -28.42 -9.30
C TYR A 490 -8.13 -27.04 -9.73
N VAL A 491 -8.17 -26.75 -11.03
CA VAL A 491 -8.65 -25.47 -11.56
C VAL A 491 -10.12 -25.22 -11.20
N ASN A 492 -10.88 -26.27 -10.89
CA ASN A 492 -12.28 -26.21 -10.51
C ASN A 492 -12.50 -26.10 -8.98
N GLU A 493 -11.44 -26.13 -8.17
CA GLU A 493 -11.56 -26.04 -6.72
C GLU A 493 -11.86 -24.58 -6.28
N PRO A 494 -12.72 -24.36 -5.27
CA PRO A 494 -12.98 -23.03 -4.76
C PRO A 494 -11.87 -22.61 -3.77
N ASP A 495 -11.18 -21.51 -4.04
CA ASP A 495 -10.08 -20.94 -3.24
C ASP A 495 -8.87 -21.89 -3.03
N TYR A 496 -8.18 -22.16 -4.15
CA TYR A 496 -6.96 -22.97 -4.20
C TYR A 496 -5.71 -22.14 -4.49
N GLU A 497 -4.55 -22.67 -4.08
CA GLU A 497 -3.24 -22.14 -4.44
C GLU A 497 -2.27 -23.28 -4.72
N ILE A 498 -1.57 -23.21 -5.85
CA ILE A 498 -0.54 -24.18 -6.23
C ILE A 498 0.71 -23.89 -5.41
N LEU A 499 1.15 -24.85 -4.59
CA LEU A 499 2.37 -24.74 -3.79
C LEU A 499 3.61 -25.17 -4.58
N GLY A 500 3.44 -26.09 -5.51
CA GLY A 500 4.49 -26.63 -6.36
C GLY A 500 3.97 -27.80 -7.17
N TYR A 501 4.82 -28.31 -8.07
CA TYR A 501 4.50 -29.47 -8.89
C TYR A 501 5.77 -30.27 -9.21
N ASP A 502 5.59 -31.55 -9.50
CA ASP A 502 6.63 -32.42 -10.01
C ASP A 502 6.04 -33.34 -11.08
N GLY A 503 6.44 -33.14 -12.35
CA GLY A 503 5.86 -33.87 -13.47
C GLY A 503 4.34 -33.68 -13.58
N SER A 504 3.58 -34.77 -13.42
CA SER A 504 2.11 -34.76 -13.46
C SER A 504 1.46 -34.22 -12.18
N ASP A 505 2.18 -34.27 -11.07
CA ASP A 505 1.62 -34.14 -9.74
C ASP A 505 1.69 -32.68 -9.29
N VAL A 506 0.53 -32.09 -9.01
CA VAL A 506 0.37 -30.70 -8.59
C VAL A 506 -0.11 -30.66 -7.15
N TYR A 507 0.68 -30.01 -6.30
CA TYR A 507 0.41 -29.87 -4.88
C TYR A 507 -0.37 -28.58 -4.63
N VAL A 508 -1.61 -28.73 -4.18
CA VAL A 508 -2.56 -27.63 -4.08
C VAL A 508 -2.98 -27.44 -2.64
N MET A 509 -2.75 -26.26 -2.09
CA MET A 509 -3.31 -25.84 -0.82
C MET A 509 -4.73 -25.32 -1.03
N LYS A 510 -5.69 -25.87 -0.30
CA LYS A 510 -7.09 -25.44 -0.31
C LYS A 510 -7.47 -24.90 1.06
N LYS A 511 -8.15 -23.75 1.06
CA LYS A 511 -8.71 -23.17 2.28
C LYS A 511 -10.19 -23.51 2.40
N PRO A 512 -10.72 -23.61 3.63
CA PRO A 512 -12.15 -23.76 3.81
C PRO A 512 -12.89 -22.52 3.27
N THR A 513 -13.94 -22.75 2.49
CA THR A 513 -14.81 -21.69 1.97
C THR A 513 -15.87 -21.24 2.99
N ASP A 514 -16.15 -22.08 3.97
CA ASP A 514 -17.12 -21.87 5.04
C ASP A 514 -16.44 -21.71 6.41
N VAL A 515 -17.22 -21.30 7.42
CA VAL A 515 -16.74 -21.23 8.81
C VAL A 515 -16.62 -22.63 9.39
N THR A 516 -15.40 -23.11 9.58
CA THR A 516 -15.12 -24.47 10.07
C THR A 516 -14.80 -24.53 11.56
N PHE A 517 -14.44 -23.41 12.20
CA PHE A 517 -14.13 -23.37 13.63
C PHE A 517 -15.37 -23.25 14.51
N TYR A 518 -15.23 -23.64 15.78
CA TYR A 518 -16.31 -23.56 16.75
C TYR A 518 -16.67 -22.10 17.06
N TRP A 519 -17.71 -21.59 16.38
CA TRP A 519 -18.06 -20.18 16.38
C TRP A 519 -18.46 -19.66 17.75
N GLU A 520 -19.12 -20.45 18.60
CA GLU A 520 -19.72 -19.91 19.83
C GLU A 520 -18.69 -19.51 20.90
N ASN A 521 -17.45 -19.97 20.81
CA ASN A 521 -16.39 -19.69 21.79
C ASN A 521 -15.39 -18.66 21.25
N GLU A 522 -15.45 -17.44 21.80
CA GLU A 522 -14.60 -16.33 21.39
C GLU A 522 -13.09 -16.62 21.44
N GLN A 523 -12.60 -17.38 22.41
CA GLN A 523 -11.17 -17.71 22.51
C GLN A 523 -10.74 -18.67 21.40
N ILE A 524 -11.57 -19.66 21.06
CA ILE A 524 -11.33 -20.60 19.96
C ILE A 524 -11.31 -19.84 18.63
N ARG A 525 -12.24 -18.88 18.44
CA ARG A 525 -12.25 -18.00 17.26
C ARG A 525 -10.96 -17.20 17.10
N HIS A 526 -10.52 -16.52 18.16
CA HIS A 526 -9.29 -15.72 18.10
C HIS A 526 -8.05 -16.59 17.82
N GLU A 527 -7.96 -17.76 18.43
CA GLU A 527 -6.88 -18.71 18.15
C GLU A 527 -6.89 -19.16 16.68
N TYR A 528 -8.07 -19.51 16.13
CA TYR A 528 -8.21 -19.91 14.73
C TYR A 528 -7.79 -18.78 13.77
N ILE A 529 -8.25 -17.55 14.03
CA ILE A 529 -7.89 -16.39 13.20
C ILE A 529 -6.38 -16.14 13.24
N ASN A 530 -5.75 -16.21 14.41
CA ASN A 530 -4.30 -16.05 14.53
C ASN A 530 -3.55 -17.15 13.75
N MET A 531 -4.01 -18.40 13.81
CA MET A 531 -3.45 -19.49 13.01
C MET A 531 -3.61 -19.24 11.50
N GLN A 532 -4.73 -18.66 11.06
CA GLN A 532 -4.92 -18.30 9.64
C GLN A 532 -3.89 -17.24 9.15
N GLU A 533 -3.44 -16.32 10.01
CA GLU A 533 -2.40 -15.34 9.67
C GLU A 533 -1.02 -16.00 9.44
N ASP A 534 -0.74 -17.09 10.16
CA ASP A 534 0.52 -17.86 10.06
C ASP A 534 0.63 -18.72 8.79
N LEU A 535 -0.45 -18.89 8.01
CA LEU A 535 -0.42 -19.73 6.79
C LEU A 535 0.62 -19.26 5.76
N SER A 536 0.95 -17.96 5.76
CA SER A 536 2.01 -17.42 4.90
C SER A 536 3.37 -18.07 5.17
N VAL A 537 3.69 -18.32 6.45
CA VAL A 537 4.95 -18.98 6.87
C VAL A 537 4.93 -20.46 6.47
N ILE A 538 3.80 -21.13 6.70
CA ILE A 538 3.60 -22.54 6.34
C ILE A 538 3.75 -22.75 4.82
N LYS A 539 3.15 -21.90 4.00
CA LYS A 539 3.33 -21.94 2.54
C LYS A 539 4.79 -21.78 2.15
N SER A 540 5.50 -20.83 2.76
CA SER A 540 6.91 -20.57 2.44
C SER A 540 7.85 -21.71 2.87
N SER A 541 7.43 -22.56 3.81
CA SER A 541 8.20 -23.71 4.30
C SER A 541 7.90 -25.01 3.55
N PHE A 542 6.83 -25.07 2.75
CA PHE A 542 6.45 -26.26 1.98
C PHE A 542 7.54 -26.68 1.00
N ARG A 543 7.96 -27.96 1.05
CA ARG A 543 8.94 -28.53 0.12
C ARG A 543 8.52 -29.92 -0.33
N ILE A 544 8.48 -30.15 -1.64
CA ILE A 544 8.34 -31.46 -2.27
C ILE A 544 9.71 -32.14 -2.21
N LEU A 545 9.77 -33.40 -1.78
CA LEU A 545 11.02 -34.16 -1.58
C LEU A 545 11.53 -34.80 -2.91
N PHE A 546 11.46 -34.04 -4.00
CA PHE A 546 11.96 -34.45 -5.32
C PHE A 546 12.85 -33.37 -5.90
N ASP A 547 13.99 -33.78 -6.46
CA ASP A 547 14.96 -32.85 -7.05
C ASP A 547 14.41 -32.14 -8.31
N SER A 548 13.41 -32.73 -8.97
CA SER A 548 12.72 -32.17 -10.14
C SER A 548 11.56 -31.23 -9.80
N ALA A 549 11.26 -31.02 -8.52
CA ALA A 549 10.13 -30.21 -8.10
C ALA A 549 10.31 -28.72 -8.46
N GLU A 550 9.24 -28.12 -8.99
CA GLU A 550 9.15 -26.72 -9.35
C GLU A 550 8.10 -26.01 -8.48
N TYR A 551 8.31 -24.72 -8.21
CA TYR A 551 7.53 -23.94 -7.22
C TYR A 551 6.96 -22.64 -7.81
N ASP A 552 7.00 -22.50 -9.13
CA ASP A 552 6.44 -21.40 -9.92
C ASP A 552 5.07 -21.77 -10.52
N GLY A 553 4.44 -22.86 -10.05
CA GLY A 553 3.16 -23.37 -10.57
C GLY A 553 2.01 -22.37 -10.56
N ASN A 554 2.07 -21.37 -9.69
CA ASN A 554 1.18 -20.23 -9.60
C ASN A 554 1.31 -19.20 -10.75
N GLU A 555 2.34 -19.32 -11.59
CA GLU A 555 2.47 -18.55 -12.85
C GLU A 555 1.85 -19.26 -14.07
N TYR A 556 1.38 -20.50 -13.90
CA TYR A 556 0.77 -21.33 -14.94
C TYR A 556 -0.75 -21.45 -14.72
N ILE A 557 -1.50 -21.73 -15.79
CA ILE A 557 -2.86 -22.26 -15.70
C ILE A 557 -2.82 -23.76 -15.45
N PHE A 558 -1.96 -24.48 -16.19
CA PHE A 558 -1.79 -25.93 -16.04
C PHE A 558 -0.31 -26.32 -15.95
N PRO A 559 0.38 -26.15 -14.80
CA PRO A 559 1.79 -26.51 -14.66
C PRO A 559 2.11 -27.93 -15.14
N ASN A 560 1.19 -28.88 -14.95
CA ASN A 560 1.34 -30.27 -15.37
C ASN A 560 0.95 -30.55 -16.84
N SER A 561 0.55 -29.58 -17.67
CA SER A 561 0.05 -29.87 -19.04
C SER A 561 1.07 -30.49 -20.00
N SER A 562 2.37 -30.44 -19.67
CA SER A 562 3.43 -31.16 -20.40
C SER A 562 3.59 -32.61 -19.97
N ALA A 563 3.03 -33.00 -18.82
CA ALA A 563 3.22 -34.30 -18.18
C ALA A 563 1.90 -35.06 -17.89
N ALA A 564 0.76 -34.37 -17.80
CA ALA A 564 -0.59 -34.95 -17.68
C ALA A 564 -1.51 -34.59 -18.88
N ALA A 565 -2.44 -35.49 -19.19
CA ALA A 565 -3.47 -35.27 -20.20
C ALA A 565 -4.68 -34.54 -19.58
N LEU A 566 -5.11 -33.44 -20.21
CA LEU A 566 -6.27 -32.66 -19.77
C LEU A 566 -7.58 -33.33 -20.21
N GLN A 567 -8.59 -33.25 -19.36
CA GLN A 567 -9.96 -33.68 -19.64
C GLN A 567 -10.87 -32.48 -19.91
N GLU A 568 -12.00 -32.71 -20.55
CA GLU A 568 -13.00 -31.67 -20.82
C GLU A 568 -13.50 -30.99 -19.52
N SER A 569 -13.59 -31.76 -18.43
CA SER A 569 -13.93 -31.26 -17.09
C SER A 569 -12.95 -30.22 -16.56
N ASP A 570 -11.68 -30.31 -16.92
CA ASP A 570 -10.61 -29.42 -16.43
C ASP A 570 -10.74 -28.02 -17.04
N LEU A 571 -11.52 -27.90 -18.13
CA LEU A 571 -11.69 -26.67 -18.91
C LEU A 571 -13.01 -25.95 -18.60
N LEU A 572 -13.90 -26.52 -17.76
CA LEU A 572 -15.28 -26.04 -17.60
C LEU A 572 -15.38 -24.63 -17.01
N ASN A 573 -14.54 -24.32 -16.00
CA ASN A 573 -14.54 -23.04 -15.29
C ASN A 573 -13.54 -22.01 -15.83
N LEU A 574 -12.88 -22.31 -16.95
CA LEU A 574 -11.95 -21.39 -17.59
C LEU A 574 -12.67 -20.46 -18.58
N SER A 575 -12.38 -19.17 -18.48
CA SER A 575 -12.79 -18.17 -19.46
C SER A 575 -12.09 -18.39 -20.81
N ALA A 576 -12.63 -17.83 -21.90
CA ALA A 576 -12.02 -17.88 -23.24
C ALA A 576 -10.57 -17.36 -23.25
N LYS A 577 -10.27 -16.36 -22.42
CA LYS A 577 -8.91 -15.82 -22.23
C LYS A 577 -8.00 -16.79 -21.49
N GLN A 578 -8.48 -17.44 -20.42
CA GLN A 578 -7.69 -18.45 -19.72
C GLN A 578 -7.43 -19.66 -20.62
N LEU A 579 -8.40 -20.10 -21.44
CA LEU A 579 -8.19 -21.13 -22.46
C LEU A 579 -7.15 -20.68 -23.49
N ARG A 580 -7.23 -19.42 -23.95
CA ARG A 580 -6.22 -18.83 -24.84
C ARG A 580 -4.83 -18.83 -24.20
N ILE A 581 -4.71 -18.45 -22.93
CA ILE A 581 -3.43 -18.45 -22.20
C ILE A 581 -2.93 -19.88 -22.02
N ALA A 582 -3.75 -20.80 -21.50
CA ALA A 582 -3.40 -22.21 -21.29
C ALA A 582 -2.90 -22.90 -22.58
N LYS A 583 -3.55 -22.62 -23.71
CA LYS A 583 -3.08 -23.10 -25.01
C LYS A 583 -1.70 -22.52 -25.36
N ASN A 584 -1.54 -21.21 -25.23
CA ASN A 584 -0.28 -20.53 -25.58
C ASN A 584 0.84 -20.80 -24.57
N GLU A 585 0.52 -21.20 -23.34
CA GLU A 585 1.45 -21.61 -22.31
C GLU A 585 2.26 -22.83 -22.76
N ILE A 586 1.60 -23.81 -23.39
CA ILE A 586 2.27 -24.98 -23.97
C ILE A 586 3.32 -24.54 -25.01
N TYR A 587 2.96 -23.64 -25.93
CA TYR A 587 3.93 -23.09 -26.88
C TYR A 587 5.04 -22.26 -26.22
N ALA A 588 4.70 -21.51 -25.17
CA ALA A 588 5.63 -20.64 -24.46
C ALA A 588 6.72 -21.44 -23.73
N ARG A 589 6.39 -22.64 -23.21
CA ARG A 589 7.38 -23.57 -22.58
C ARG A 589 8.52 -23.91 -23.53
N HIS A 590 8.22 -24.01 -24.83
CA HIS A 590 9.20 -24.28 -25.89
C HIS A 590 9.86 -23.02 -26.46
N GLY A 591 9.68 -21.85 -25.82
CA GLY A 591 10.35 -20.61 -26.18
C GLY A 591 9.76 -19.88 -27.38
N ARG A 592 8.51 -20.18 -27.77
CA ARG A 592 7.81 -19.46 -28.85
C ARG A 592 7.53 -18.01 -28.46
N LEU A 593 7.86 -17.07 -29.34
CA LEU A 593 7.43 -15.66 -29.28
C LEU A 593 6.02 -15.50 -29.84
N PHE A 594 5.35 -14.40 -29.50
CA PHE A 594 3.97 -14.13 -29.87
C PHE A 594 3.86 -12.78 -30.59
N ALA A 595 3.27 -12.80 -31.80
CA ALA A 595 2.98 -11.58 -32.55
C ALA A 595 1.90 -10.72 -31.86
N ASP A 596 1.03 -11.36 -31.10
CA ASP A 596 0.04 -10.67 -30.28
C ASP A 596 0.72 -10.02 -29.05
N ALA A 597 0.58 -8.71 -28.94
CA ALA A 597 1.26 -7.92 -27.92
C ALA A 597 0.79 -8.25 -26.49
N GLU A 598 -0.46 -8.68 -26.31
CA GLU A 598 -0.99 -9.04 -24.99
C GLU A 598 -0.43 -10.38 -24.54
N LEU A 599 -0.42 -11.40 -25.40
CA LEU A 599 0.22 -12.69 -25.12
C LEU A 599 1.71 -12.53 -24.86
N GLN A 600 2.41 -11.76 -25.69
CA GLN A 600 3.83 -11.52 -25.49
C GLN A 600 4.10 -10.80 -24.16
N SER A 601 3.29 -9.81 -23.82
CA SER A 601 3.42 -9.11 -22.53
C SER A 601 3.08 -10.01 -21.34
N TYR A 602 2.12 -10.93 -21.48
CA TYR A 602 1.75 -11.89 -20.46
C TYR A 602 2.93 -12.83 -20.16
N PHE A 603 3.43 -13.54 -21.17
CA PHE A 603 4.51 -14.51 -20.96
C PHE A 603 5.85 -13.85 -20.61
N ASN A 604 6.14 -12.62 -21.06
CA ASN A 604 7.30 -11.87 -20.59
C ASN A 604 7.26 -11.56 -19.07
N GLY A 605 6.08 -11.65 -18.45
CA GLY A 605 5.91 -11.54 -17.00
C GLY A 605 6.20 -12.83 -16.23
N CYS A 606 6.21 -13.99 -16.91
CA CYS A 606 6.48 -15.28 -16.31
C CYS A 606 7.99 -15.50 -16.15
N SER A 607 8.42 -15.89 -14.97
CA SER A 607 9.82 -16.09 -14.60
C SER A 607 10.48 -17.27 -15.32
N TRP A 608 9.69 -18.29 -15.67
CA TRP A 608 10.09 -19.47 -16.43
C TRP A 608 10.20 -19.24 -17.93
N TYR A 609 9.48 -18.25 -18.48
CA TYR A 609 9.41 -18.04 -19.93
C TYR A 609 10.73 -17.53 -20.51
N ARG A 610 11.14 -18.13 -21.64
CA ARG A 610 12.36 -17.78 -22.38
C ARG A 610 12.04 -17.73 -23.88
N GLY A 611 11.39 -16.66 -24.33
CA GLY A 611 11.11 -16.41 -25.75
C GLY A 611 12.39 -16.29 -26.59
N ARG A 612 12.55 -17.19 -27.57
CA ARG A 612 13.75 -17.31 -28.43
C ARG A 612 13.43 -17.65 -29.88
N ILE A 613 12.25 -18.20 -30.15
CA ILE A 613 11.84 -18.69 -31.48
C ILE A 613 10.75 -17.77 -32.00
N GLU A 614 10.95 -17.16 -33.17
CA GLU A 614 9.94 -16.29 -33.79
C GLU A 614 8.66 -17.08 -34.12
N PRO A 615 7.46 -16.45 -34.13
CA PRO A 615 6.20 -17.16 -34.32
C PRO A 615 6.13 -18.02 -35.59
N ASP A 616 6.78 -17.55 -36.67
CA ASP A 616 6.81 -18.19 -38.00
C ASP A 616 7.89 -19.27 -38.11
N GLU A 617 8.86 -19.30 -37.19
CA GLU A 617 9.95 -20.28 -37.14
C GLU A 617 9.67 -21.42 -36.16
N PHE A 618 8.55 -21.38 -35.44
CA PHE A 618 8.19 -22.42 -34.48
C PHE A 618 7.74 -23.69 -35.19
N GLU A 619 8.46 -24.78 -34.96
CA GLU A 619 8.14 -26.11 -35.51
C GLU A 619 7.26 -26.90 -34.53
N GLU A 620 6.09 -27.38 -35.00
CA GLU A 620 5.20 -28.23 -34.18
C GLU A 620 5.84 -29.55 -33.73
N GLY A 621 6.96 -29.96 -34.35
CA GLY A 621 7.76 -31.12 -33.94
C GLY A 621 8.42 -30.96 -32.57
N LEU A 622 8.49 -29.74 -32.03
CA LEU A 622 8.97 -29.46 -30.66
C LEU A 622 7.96 -29.91 -29.59
N LEU A 623 6.68 -30.01 -29.95
CA LEU A 623 5.62 -30.41 -29.03
C LEU A 623 5.54 -31.93 -28.93
N SER A 624 5.37 -32.43 -27.70
CA SER A 624 5.03 -33.83 -27.46
C SER A 624 3.62 -34.16 -27.97
N GLU A 625 3.35 -35.45 -28.20
CA GLU A 625 2.01 -35.90 -28.62
C GLU A 625 0.92 -35.55 -27.61
N GLN A 626 1.27 -35.55 -26.32
CA GLN A 626 0.36 -35.14 -25.25
C GLN A 626 0.06 -33.64 -25.28
N GLU A 627 1.08 -32.80 -25.46
CA GLU A 627 0.89 -31.36 -25.61
C GLU A 627 0.02 -31.02 -26.82
N LYS A 628 0.20 -31.71 -27.95
CA LYS A 628 -0.67 -31.58 -29.12
C LYS A 628 -2.11 -31.97 -28.82
N ALA A 629 -2.32 -33.08 -28.09
CA ALA A 629 -3.66 -33.50 -27.67
C ALA A 629 -4.31 -32.46 -26.74
N ASN A 630 -3.56 -31.93 -25.76
CA ASN A 630 -4.03 -30.90 -24.84
C ASN A 630 -4.36 -29.59 -25.57
N ILE A 631 -3.52 -29.15 -26.52
CA ILE A 631 -3.80 -27.98 -27.37
C ILE A 631 -5.11 -28.16 -28.14
N SER A 632 -5.31 -29.33 -28.76
CA SER A 632 -6.51 -29.65 -29.51
C SER A 632 -7.77 -29.64 -28.62
N MET A 633 -7.68 -30.19 -27.41
CA MET A 633 -8.74 -30.17 -26.41
C MET A 633 -9.08 -28.74 -25.94
N ILE A 634 -8.07 -27.93 -25.63
CA ILE A 634 -8.29 -26.54 -25.22
C ILE A 634 -8.91 -25.74 -26.38
N GLN A 635 -8.45 -25.98 -27.60
CA GLN A 635 -8.94 -25.28 -28.80
C GLN A 635 -10.36 -25.69 -29.19
N SER A 636 -10.81 -26.92 -28.93
CA SER A 636 -12.20 -27.32 -29.20
C SER A 636 -13.18 -26.67 -28.22
N ARG A 637 -12.72 -26.35 -27.00
CA ARG A 637 -13.51 -25.69 -25.96
C ARG A 637 -13.56 -24.16 -26.09
N GLN A 638 -12.46 -23.56 -26.58
CA GLN A 638 -12.29 -22.12 -26.84
C GLN A 638 -13.21 -21.66 -27.98
#